data_AF-A0A5C6MLP0-F1
#
_entry.id   AF-A0A5C6MLP0-F1
#
_cell.length_a   1.000
_cell.length_b   1.000
_cell.length_c   1.000
_cell.angle_alpha   90.00
_cell.angle_beta   90.00
_cell.angle_gamma   90.00
#
_symmetry.space_group_name_H-M   'P 1'
#
loop_
_entity.id
_entity.type
_entity.pdbx_description
1 polymer ?
#
loop_
_entity_poly.entity_id
_entity_poly.type
_entity_poly.pdbx_seq_one_letter_code
_entity_poly.pdbx_strand_id
1 'polypeptide(L)'
;MDDGHYMTYIETFNGTSDLVDFLMESFLLFKDLIGKHVYPSDWMAMIMVQNRVFLRAINTYAETMNQKFLNNDDFEVQLWNNYFHLAVAFITQESLQLQNFSPTKRNKILAKYGDMRRLIGFAIRDIWYKLGSHKICFIPGMVGPILEMTLIPEEELRRATIPIFFDMIMCEHAHSGNFHKFITFCFTIIFSFLPLLQFENEIILKLDHEVEGGGGDERYMQLLETILLDCAAEKAVLRPQVQHFVALVKGLLIRLLDYRTVMSDDSRNNRMSCTVNLLNFYKDINREAMYIRYLYKLRDLHLEGENYTEAAYTLLLHSRLLKWLDEMCGPQFEFHGSQTQRQLKETLYDTIIDYFDKGKMWEEAITLCKELVEQYENEIFDYELLSKKLEKQAKFYENIMKILRPKPDYFAVGYYGQGYPPFLRNKVFIHRGKEYERREDFQNQLMSQFPSAVRLNTTTMPGDDIKNSPLQYIQCFTVQPVLEIPPRLKNKPVPDQIINFYKSNYVQRFHYSRPVRKGPVDPNNEFASMWIERTTFTTVYKLPGILRWFEATDIKHTTLSPLENAIETMESTNEKILTMINQYQTDWSLPINPLSMLLNGIVDPAVMGGFAKYEKAFFTEEYTQQHPEDRDKLIRLKDLIAWQIPLLGGGISLHGKRVTDDLRPFHERMEECFKQLKKKVEKEYGMRELPDLDERRSSRPRSILRSIRHSIISTSSQQGSECLTPTKLHMDRDLTPESPTPWILQRSSGSVSANTVEEMVVTVGDTEVKMRKSKKKKKRSSMIFITEERERTSTMDCKRLSKKQEFRSDTNLAEPNESTVSLTSANSRSLPAITGLSLAVVGGTEEVEISRSRRDSKSMSVCGTADRTADRRSRGVINLLFKSKVKVAGAPRQAVIQ
;
A
#
# COMPACT_ATOMS: atom_id res chain seq x y z
N MET A 1 14.88 -46.77 35.89
CA MET A 1 15.41 -46.78 34.52
C MET A 1 16.82 -46.20 34.52
N ASP A 2 17.81 -47.08 34.63
CA ASP A 2 19.13 -46.91 34.01
C ASP A 2 19.01 -47.03 32.46
N ASP A 3 20.14 -47.07 31.76
CA ASP A 3 20.18 -47.22 30.29
C ASP A 3 19.85 -48.66 29.84
N GLY A 4 20.13 -49.66 30.67
CA GLY A 4 19.85 -51.07 30.37
C GLY A 4 18.36 -51.37 30.23
N HIS A 5 17.51 -50.71 31.04
CA HIS A 5 16.05 -50.86 30.96
C HIS A 5 15.47 -50.63 29.55
N TYR A 6 16.02 -49.69 28.77
CA TYR A 6 15.54 -49.41 27.43
C TYR A 6 15.96 -50.51 26.45
N MET A 7 17.22 -50.95 26.51
CA MET A 7 17.73 -52.04 25.66
C MET A 7 16.99 -53.35 25.92
N THR A 8 16.89 -53.78 27.18
CA THR A 8 16.20 -55.03 27.55
C THR A 8 14.71 -55.01 27.19
N TYR A 9 14.05 -53.84 27.18
CA TYR A 9 12.67 -53.73 26.69
C TYR A 9 12.60 -53.85 25.15
N ILE A 10 13.50 -53.17 24.43
CA ILE A 10 13.60 -53.23 22.95
C ILE A 10 13.98 -54.65 22.46
N GLU A 11 14.71 -55.41 23.26
CA GLU A 11 15.03 -56.82 23.02
C GLU A 11 13.83 -57.77 23.18
N THR A 12 12.71 -57.34 23.78
CA THR A 12 11.49 -58.20 23.91
C THR A 12 10.64 -58.26 22.64
N PHE A 13 10.90 -57.39 21.66
CA PHE A 13 10.18 -57.36 20.38
C PHE A 13 10.76 -58.38 19.40
N ASN A 14 10.06 -59.52 19.26
CA ASN A 14 10.46 -60.62 18.38
C ASN A 14 10.25 -60.32 16.88
N GLY A 15 9.34 -59.40 16.53
CA GLY A 15 9.03 -58.99 15.16
C GLY A 15 9.56 -57.60 14.82
N THR A 16 9.97 -57.40 13.56
CA THR A 16 10.36 -56.07 13.06
C THR A 16 9.16 -55.12 12.97
N SER A 17 7.99 -55.60 12.51
CA SER A 17 6.75 -54.80 12.46
C SER A 17 6.35 -54.28 13.84
N ASP A 18 6.25 -55.18 14.83
CA ASP A 18 5.85 -54.83 16.21
C ASP A 18 6.74 -53.72 16.81
N LEU A 19 8.03 -53.73 16.46
CA LEU A 19 9.00 -52.72 16.89
C LEU A 19 8.85 -51.39 16.11
N VAL A 20 8.55 -51.43 14.81
CA VAL A 20 8.24 -50.22 14.03
C VAL A 20 6.97 -49.57 14.56
N ASP A 21 5.90 -50.34 14.77
CA ASP A 21 4.62 -49.87 15.30
C ASP A 21 4.79 -49.24 16.69
N PHE A 22 5.49 -49.93 17.62
CA PHE A 22 5.81 -49.38 18.94
C PHE A 22 6.61 -48.07 18.89
N LEU A 23 7.60 -47.97 17.99
CA LEU A 23 8.39 -46.74 17.83
C LEU A 23 7.56 -45.61 17.22
N MET A 24 6.69 -45.89 16.25
CA MET A 24 5.76 -44.92 15.66
C MET A 24 4.75 -44.40 16.70
N GLU A 25 4.11 -45.29 17.47
CA GLU A 25 3.22 -44.89 18.57
C GLU A 25 3.95 -44.07 19.63
N SER A 26 5.17 -44.48 20.02
CA SER A 26 6.02 -43.73 20.95
C SER A 26 6.36 -42.34 20.44
N PHE A 27 6.70 -42.19 19.15
CA PHE A 27 7.01 -40.90 18.55
C PHE A 27 5.80 -39.98 18.46
N LEU A 28 4.64 -40.52 18.06
CA LEU A 28 3.38 -39.77 18.03
C LEU A 28 2.98 -39.31 19.43
N LEU A 29 3.08 -40.19 20.44
CA LEU A 29 2.82 -39.86 21.84
C LEU A 29 3.77 -38.76 22.34
N PHE A 30 5.09 -38.88 22.13
CA PHE A 30 6.04 -37.85 22.55
C PHE A 30 5.77 -36.51 21.86
N LYS A 31 5.46 -36.50 20.55
CA LYS A 31 5.11 -35.29 19.80
C LYS A 31 3.86 -34.61 20.38
N ASP A 32 2.86 -35.38 20.77
CA ASP A 32 1.63 -34.88 21.38
C ASP A 32 1.85 -34.35 22.81
N LEU A 33 2.71 -35.00 23.61
CA LEU A 33 3.10 -34.58 24.97
C LEU A 33 4.08 -33.39 25.00
N ILE A 34 4.79 -33.11 23.90
CA ILE A 34 5.60 -31.91 23.70
C ILE A 34 4.69 -30.74 23.27
N GLY A 35 3.79 -30.99 22.29
CA GLY A 35 2.86 -29.99 21.78
C GLY A 35 1.74 -29.60 22.75
N LYS A 36 1.43 -30.44 23.76
CA LYS A 36 0.45 -30.18 24.82
C LYS A 36 1.13 -30.33 26.17
N HIS A 37 1.45 -29.21 26.83
CA HIS A 37 2.11 -29.24 28.13
C HIS A 37 1.26 -29.94 29.21
N VAL A 38 1.72 -31.11 29.66
CA VAL A 38 1.10 -31.92 30.73
C VAL A 38 1.19 -31.22 32.09
N TYR A 39 2.27 -30.47 32.31
CA TYR A 39 2.53 -29.73 33.54
C TYR A 39 2.30 -28.21 33.33
N PRO A 40 1.85 -27.48 34.37
CA PRO A 40 1.84 -26.02 34.37
C PRO A 40 3.21 -25.42 34.00
N SER A 41 3.24 -24.31 33.26
CA SER A 41 4.47 -23.74 32.69
C SER A 41 5.46 -23.16 33.73
N ASP A 42 5.02 -22.98 34.98
CA ASP A 42 5.86 -22.65 36.12
C ASP A 42 6.55 -23.88 36.74
N TRP A 43 6.08 -25.11 36.48
CA TRP A 43 6.64 -26.37 36.97
C TRP A 43 7.91 -26.81 36.22
N MET A 44 8.82 -25.85 36.01
CA MET A 44 10.07 -25.99 35.26
C MET A 44 10.94 -27.17 35.69
N ALA A 45 10.89 -27.57 36.97
CA ALA A 45 11.61 -28.74 37.46
C ALA A 45 11.07 -30.05 36.86
N MET A 46 9.74 -30.20 36.76
CA MET A 46 9.09 -31.35 36.14
C MET A 46 9.30 -31.34 34.62
N ILE A 47 9.10 -30.19 33.97
CA ILE A 47 9.29 -30.02 32.52
C ILE A 47 10.73 -30.34 32.10
N MET A 48 11.74 -29.88 32.84
CA MET A 48 13.14 -30.18 32.53
C MET A 48 13.54 -31.65 32.83
N VAL A 49 12.87 -32.32 33.77
CA VAL A 49 13.05 -33.76 34.00
C VAL A 49 12.36 -34.57 32.90
N GLN A 50 11.13 -34.22 32.51
CA GLN A 50 10.41 -34.81 31.39
C GLN A 50 11.23 -34.71 30.09
N ASN A 51 11.71 -33.51 29.76
CA ASN A 51 12.55 -33.30 28.58
C ASN A 51 13.87 -34.07 28.63
N ARG A 52 14.50 -34.24 29.80
CA ARG A 52 15.68 -35.08 29.95
C ARG A 52 15.39 -36.57 29.74
N VAL A 53 14.21 -37.06 30.14
CA VAL A 53 13.78 -38.45 29.90
C VAL A 53 13.43 -38.67 28.43
N PHE A 54 12.70 -37.74 27.80
CA PHE A 54 12.43 -37.76 26.36
C PHE A 54 13.72 -37.73 25.54
N LEU A 55 14.66 -36.84 25.84
CA LEU A 55 15.99 -36.79 25.20
C LEU A 55 16.71 -38.14 25.24
N ARG A 56 16.72 -38.82 26.40
CA ARG A 56 17.35 -40.16 26.54
C ARG A 56 16.65 -41.18 25.65
N ALA A 57 15.32 -41.27 25.73
CA ALA A 57 14.52 -42.21 24.95
C ALA A 57 14.65 -41.97 23.43
N ILE A 58 14.58 -40.72 22.98
CA ILE A 58 14.76 -40.33 21.56
C ILE A 58 16.14 -40.77 21.05
N ASN A 59 17.21 -40.62 21.84
CA ASN A 59 18.54 -41.06 21.46
C ASN A 59 18.65 -42.60 21.40
N THR A 60 18.15 -43.34 22.39
CA THR A 60 18.19 -44.82 22.38
C THR A 60 17.33 -45.41 21.26
N TYR A 61 16.18 -44.80 20.96
CA TYR A 61 15.34 -45.16 19.81
C TYR A 61 16.06 -44.87 18.49
N ALA A 62 16.76 -43.73 18.37
CA ALA A 62 17.59 -43.43 17.21
C ALA A 62 18.73 -44.45 17.04
N GLU A 63 19.45 -44.81 18.09
CA GLU A 63 20.50 -45.84 18.06
C GLU A 63 19.95 -47.19 17.58
N THR A 64 18.78 -47.59 18.09
CA THR A 64 18.06 -48.80 17.66
C THR A 64 17.71 -48.75 16.17
N MET A 65 17.18 -47.62 15.69
CA MET A 65 16.84 -47.43 14.28
C MET A 65 18.07 -47.42 13.36
N ASN A 66 19.19 -46.83 13.81
CA ASN A 66 20.47 -46.87 13.08
C ASN A 66 20.99 -48.30 12.90
N GLN A 67 20.68 -49.21 13.83
CA GLN A 67 21.10 -50.62 13.76
C GLN A 67 20.13 -51.49 12.95
N LYS A 68 18.81 -51.28 13.07
CA LYS A 68 17.78 -52.17 12.51
C LYS A 68 17.12 -51.68 11.21
N PHE A 69 17.07 -50.38 10.96
CA PHE A 69 16.22 -49.78 9.89
C PHE A 69 16.98 -48.77 9.00
N LEU A 70 18.31 -48.88 8.92
CA LEU A 70 19.17 -48.01 8.10
C LEU A 70 19.74 -48.74 6.86
N ASN A 71 19.75 -50.07 6.85
CA ASN A 71 20.20 -50.88 5.72
C ASN A 71 19.18 -50.82 4.57
N ASN A 72 19.66 -50.97 3.33
CA ASN A 72 18.84 -50.74 2.13
C ASN A 72 17.61 -51.67 2.01
N ASP A 73 17.67 -52.88 2.57
CA ASP A 73 16.59 -53.86 2.47
C ASP A 73 15.49 -53.67 3.54
N ASP A 74 15.77 -52.90 4.61
CA ASP A 74 14.89 -52.66 5.77
C ASP A 74 14.63 -51.15 6.03
N PHE A 75 14.78 -50.29 5.02
CA PHE A 75 14.73 -48.83 5.20
C PHE A 75 13.31 -48.25 5.30
N GLU A 76 12.80 -48.07 6.53
CA GLU A 76 11.46 -47.53 6.76
C GLU A 76 11.42 -45.98 6.77
N VAL A 77 11.06 -45.40 5.62
CA VAL A 77 11.01 -43.96 5.35
C VAL A 77 10.09 -43.21 6.33
N GLN A 78 8.92 -43.75 6.68
CA GLN A 78 7.93 -43.09 7.54
C GLN A 78 8.40 -43.05 8.99
N LEU A 79 9.11 -44.08 9.48
CA LEU A 79 9.66 -44.09 10.83
C LEU A 79 10.75 -43.03 10.98
N TRP A 80 11.68 -42.93 10.03
CA TRP A 80 12.68 -41.87 9.99
C TRP A 80 12.07 -40.46 9.84
N ASN A 81 11.03 -40.32 9.01
CA ASN A 81 10.33 -39.04 8.84
C ASN A 81 9.68 -38.57 10.16
N ASN A 82 8.98 -39.46 10.87
CA ASN A 82 8.40 -39.16 12.17
C ASN A 82 9.47 -38.89 13.24
N TYR A 83 10.59 -39.62 13.23
CA TYR A 83 11.74 -39.33 14.10
C TYR A 83 12.26 -37.90 13.93
N PHE A 84 12.51 -37.44 12.69
CA PHE A 84 13.00 -36.08 12.45
C PHE A 84 11.97 -35.02 12.88
N HIS A 85 10.69 -35.19 12.55
CA HIS A 85 9.65 -34.27 13.00
C HIS A 85 9.48 -34.24 14.53
N LEU A 86 9.69 -35.35 15.23
CA LEU A 86 9.72 -35.39 16.69
C LEU A 86 10.95 -34.66 17.25
N ALA A 87 12.14 -34.92 16.71
CA ALA A 87 13.39 -34.32 17.17
C ALA A 87 13.39 -32.80 16.96
N VAL A 88 12.80 -32.32 15.85
CA VAL A 88 12.56 -30.89 15.63
C VAL A 88 11.49 -30.35 16.59
N ALA A 89 10.33 -30.99 16.74
CA ALA A 89 9.32 -30.54 17.71
C ALA A 89 9.88 -30.44 19.15
N PHE A 90 10.78 -31.36 19.52
CA PHE A 90 11.50 -31.33 20.79
C PHE A 90 12.46 -30.13 20.90
N ILE A 91 13.16 -29.73 19.82
CA ILE A 91 14.12 -28.62 19.85
C ILE A 91 13.48 -27.24 19.75
N THR A 92 12.32 -27.13 19.08
CA THR A 92 11.59 -25.87 18.85
C THR A 92 10.63 -25.50 19.99
N GLN A 93 10.23 -26.46 20.86
CA GLN A 93 9.30 -26.22 21.97
C GLN A 93 9.64 -25.00 22.83
N GLU A 94 8.62 -24.26 23.30
CA GLU A 94 8.80 -23.05 24.11
C GLU A 94 9.64 -23.26 25.37
N SER A 95 9.48 -24.42 26.03
CA SER A 95 10.16 -24.70 27.31
C SER A 95 11.68 -24.80 27.20
N LEU A 96 12.20 -25.07 26.00
CA LEU A 96 13.64 -25.10 25.70
C LEU A 96 14.14 -23.83 25.00
N GLN A 97 13.27 -22.83 24.74
CA GLN A 97 13.70 -21.53 24.22
C GLN A 97 14.32 -20.68 25.34
N LEU A 98 15.51 -21.08 25.77
CA LEU A 98 16.24 -20.52 26.92
C LEU A 98 16.53 -19.01 26.81
N GLN A 99 16.49 -18.44 25.61
CA GLN A 99 16.53 -17.00 25.34
C GLN A 99 15.33 -16.22 25.92
N ASN A 100 14.18 -16.87 26.09
CA ASN A 100 12.95 -16.26 26.63
C ASN A 100 12.94 -16.21 28.17
N PHE A 101 13.94 -16.82 28.84
CA PHE A 101 14.05 -16.82 30.29
C PHE A 101 15.03 -15.76 30.80
N SER A 102 14.78 -15.24 32.00
CA SER A 102 15.71 -14.32 32.66
C SER A 102 17.11 -14.94 32.80
N PRO A 103 18.21 -14.16 32.73
CA PRO A 103 19.57 -14.70 32.77
C PRO A 103 19.83 -15.63 33.96
N THR A 104 19.29 -15.30 35.14
CA THR A 104 19.39 -16.12 36.36
C THR A 104 18.68 -17.48 36.21
N LYS A 105 17.51 -17.53 35.56
CA LYS A 105 16.77 -18.77 35.30
C LYS A 105 17.50 -19.61 34.24
N ARG A 106 17.90 -19.00 33.13
CA ARG A 106 18.68 -19.62 32.05
C ARG A 106 19.96 -20.27 32.58
N ASN A 107 20.78 -19.53 33.30
CA ASN A 107 22.08 -20.01 33.77
C ASN A 107 21.92 -21.16 34.78
N LYS A 108 20.88 -21.16 35.63
CA LYS A 108 20.56 -22.29 36.52
C LYS A 108 20.08 -23.55 35.77
N ILE A 109 19.38 -23.41 34.65
CA ILE A 109 18.98 -24.55 33.81
C ILE A 109 20.22 -25.15 33.13
N LEU A 110 21.03 -24.31 32.46
CA LEU A 110 22.26 -24.74 31.79
C LEU A 110 23.23 -25.45 32.73
N ALA A 111 23.44 -24.92 33.95
CA ALA A 111 24.34 -25.51 34.95
C ALA A 111 23.88 -26.88 35.50
N LYS A 112 22.59 -27.26 35.34
CA LYS A 112 22.03 -28.51 35.88
C LYS A 112 21.64 -29.54 34.79
N TYR A 113 21.30 -29.08 33.59
CA TYR A 113 20.79 -29.92 32.50
C TYR A 113 21.59 -29.80 31.19
N GLY A 114 22.54 -28.85 31.09
CA GLY A 114 23.15 -28.46 29.82
C GLY A 114 22.18 -27.72 28.91
N ASP A 115 22.57 -27.45 27.67
CA ASP A 115 21.62 -27.10 26.61
C ASP A 115 21.21 -28.37 25.85
N MET A 116 20.04 -28.91 26.21
CA MET A 116 19.50 -30.13 25.60
C MET A 116 19.24 -29.98 24.08
N ARG A 117 19.15 -28.75 23.57
CA ARG A 117 18.97 -28.49 22.13
C ARG A 117 20.21 -28.90 21.33
N ARG A 118 21.41 -28.58 21.83
CA ARG A 118 22.68 -28.97 21.18
C ARG A 118 22.77 -30.48 21.00
N LEU A 119 22.40 -31.24 22.04
CA LEU A 119 22.49 -32.70 22.05
C LEU A 119 21.61 -33.33 20.96
N ILE A 120 20.33 -32.92 20.84
CA ILE A 120 19.45 -33.43 19.79
C ILE A 120 19.78 -32.84 18.40
N GLY A 121 20.24 -31.59 18.32
CA GLY A 121 20.70 -31.00 17.05
C GLY A 121 21.91 -31.72 16.45
N PHE A 122 22.86 -32.15 17.29
CA PHE A 122 23.99 -32.98 16.86
C PHE A 122 23.52 -34.40 16.48
N ALA A 123 22.56 -34.99 17.20
CA ALA A 123 21.98 -36.27 16.81
C ALA A 123 21.24 -36.20 15.45
N ILE A 124 20.45 -35.15 15.20
CA ILE A 124 19.78 -34.90 13.91
C ILE A 124 20.83 -34.80 12.79
N ARG A 125 21.91 -34.02 12.99
CA ARG A 125 23.03 -33.89 12.04
C ARG A 125 23.68 -35.25 11.75
N ASP A 126 24.03 -35.98 12.79
CA ASP A 126 24.80 -37.24 12.65
C ASP A 126 23.97 -38.36 12.03
N ILE A 127 22.65 -38.36 12.25
CA ILE A 127 21.71 -39.25 11.57
C ILE A 127 21.52 -38.82 10.11
N TRP A 128 21.36 -37.53 9.84
CA TRP A 128 21.21 -37.01 8.47
C TRP A 128 22.38 -37.44 7.57
N TYR A 129 23.62 -37.32 8.04
CA TYR A 129 24.78 -37.76 7.26
C TYR A 129 24.86 -39.28 7.07
N LYS A 130 24.29 -40.09 7.98
CA LYS A 130 24.21 -41.55 7.86
C LYS A 130 23.17 -42.06 6.85
N LEU A 131 22.16 -41.25 6.48
CA LEU A 131 21.10 -41.65 5.52
C LEU A 131 21.62 -42.01 4.11
N GLY A 132 22.87 -41.66 3.77
CA GLY A 132 23.48 -42.01 2.49
C GLY A 132 22.66 -41.52 1.28
N SER A 133 22.22 -42.44 0.43
CA SER A 133 21.37 -42.17 -0.74
C SER A 133 19.93 -41.78 -0.39
N HIS A 134 19.42 -42.19 0.77
CA HIS A 134 18.00 -42.03 1.13
C HIS A 134 17.61 -40.60 1.50
N LYS A 135 18.59 -39.69 1.66
CA LYS A 135 18.38 -38.25 1.91
C LYS A 135 17.38 -37.60 0.96
N ILE A 136 17.39 -38.00 -0.31
CA ILE A 136 16.49 -37.44 -1.33
C ILE A 136 15.01 -37.67 -1.01
N CYS A 137 14.67 -38.78 -0.33
CA CYS A 137 13.30 -39.10 0.08
C CYS A 137 12.73 -38.15 1.14
N PHE A 138 13.58 -37.33 1.78
CA PHE A 138 13.20 -36.33 2.78
C PHE A 138 13.22 -34.89 2.22
N ILE A 139 13.68 -34.68 0.98
CA ILE A 139 13.69 -33.39 0.30
C ILE A 139 12.45 -33.34 -0.62
N PRO A 140 11.66 -32.24 -0.65
CA PRO A 140 11.83 -31.00 0.10
C PRO A 140 11.25 -31.01 1.53
N GLY A 141 10.48 -32.03 1.93
CA GLY A 141 9.65 -32.01 3.15
C GLY A 141 10.37 -31.71 4.48
N MET A 142 11.67 -32.00 4.59
CA MET A 142 12.49 -31.75 5.78
C MET A 142 13.19 -30.38 5.82
N VAL A 143 13.08 -29.58 4.75
CA VAL A 143 13.68 -28.24 4.66
C VAL A 143 13.08 -27.29 5.70
N GLY A 144 11.74 -27.28 5.84
CA GLY A 144 11.04 -26.49 6.85
C GLY A 144 11.46 -26.85 8.29
N PRO A 145 11.31 -28.11 8.73
CA PRO A 145 11.72 -28.53 10.08
C PRO A 145 13.19 -28.24 10.41
N ILE A 146 14.12 -28.41 9.46
CA ILE A 146 15.53 -28.08 9.69
C ILE A 146 15.74 -26.55 9.75
N LEU A 147 14.95 -25.77 9.00
CA LEU A 147 14.95 -24.30 9.10
C LEU A 147 14.40 -23.79 10.45
N GLU A 148 13.30 -24.36 10.96
CA GLU A 148 12.80 -24.05 12.31
C GLU A 148 13.91 -24.23 13.36
N MET A 149 14.65 -25.33 13.26
CA MET A 149 15.80 -25.64 14.13
C MET A 149 16.97 -24.67 13.94
N THR A 150 17.38 -24.35 12.70
CA THR A 150 18.56 -23.50 12.45
C THR A 150 18.31 -22.04 12.83
N LEU A 151 17.06 -21.58 12.81
CA LEU A 151 16.68 -20.22 13.21
C LEU A 151 16.79 -19.97 14.73
N ILE A 152 16.85 -21.01 15.58
CA ILE A 152 17.02 -20.89 17.04
C ILE A 152 18.30 -20.11 17.37
N PRO A 153 18.28 -19.11 18.28
CA PRO A 153 19.44 -18.30 18.67
C PRO A 153 20.37 -19.07 19.63
N GLU A 154 21.05 -20.07 19.09
CA GLU A 154 22.09 -20.87 19.75
C GLU A 154 23.22 -21.11 18.73
N GLU A 155 24.45 -20.65 19.01
CA GLU A 155 25.48 -20.53 17.97
C GLU A 155 26.18 -21.86 17.62
N GLU A 156 26.32 -22.79 18.58
CA GLU A 156 26.90 -24.11 18.30
C GLU A 156 25.93 -24.98 17.49
N LEU A 157 24.64 -24.96 17.85
CA LEU A 157 23.56 -25.58 17.08
C LEU A 157 23.53 -25.04 15.64
N ARG A 158 23.51 -23.71 15.45
CA ARG A 158 23.54 -23.07 14.11
C ARG A 158 24.73 -23.55 13.28
N ARG A 159 25.94 -23.52 13.86
CA ARG A 159 27.17 -23.95 13.18
C ARG A 159 27.17 -25.43 12.80
N ALA A 160 26.52 -26.28 13.60
CA ALA A 160 26.42 -27.71 13.34
C ALA A 160 25.31 -28.10 12.35
N THR A 161 24.23 -27.32 12.22
CA THR A 161 23.04 -27.67 11.42
C THR A 161 22.93 -26.93 10.09
N ILE A 162 23.44 -25.71 9.95
CA ILE A 162 23.49 -24.97 8.67
C ILE A 162 24.18 -25.79 7.54
N PRO A 163 25.27 -26.55 7.77
CA PRO A 163 25.88 -27.40 6.75
C PRO A 163 24.94 -28.45 6.13
N ILE A 164 23.83 -28.80 6.80
CA ILE A 164 22.83 -29.73 6.26
C ILE A 164 22.16 -29.16 5.01
N PHE A 165 21.95 -27.84 4.93
CA PHE A 165 21.43 -27.19 3.72
C PHE A 165 22.38 -27.32 2.52
N PHE A 166 23.70 -27.25 2.75
CA PHE A 166 24.67 -27.51 1.69
C PHE A 166 24.63 -28.96 1.22
N ASP A 167 24.46 -29.91 2.15
CA ASP A 167 24.32 -31.33 1.82
C ASP A 167 23.00 -31.64 1.08
N MET A 168 21.89 -30.95 1.40
CA MET A 168 20.64 -31.00 0.62
C MET A 168 20.85 -30.53 -0.83
N ILE A 169 21.54 -29.39 -1.02
CA ILE A 169 21.92 -28.87 -2.36
C ILE A 169 22.79 -29.88 -3.12
N MET A 170 23.78 -30.49 -2.45
CA MET A 170 24.61 -31.55 -3.03
C MET A 170 23.76 -32.76 -3.48
N CYS A 171 22.76 -33.17 -2.69
CA CYS A 171 21.86 -34.28 -3.00
C CYS A 171 20.94 -34.01 -4.19
N GLU A 172 20.30 -32.83 -4.27
CA GLU A 172 19.43 -32.47 -5.41
C GLU A 172 20.22 -32.41 -6.73
N HIS A 173 21.41 -31.80 -6.71
CA HIS A 173 22.30 -31.76 -7.87
C HIS A 173 22.77 -33.17 -8.30
N ALA A 174 23.16 -34.02 -7.36
CA ALA A 174 23.59 -35.39 -7.65
C ALA A 174 22.46 -36.25 -8.26
N HIS A 175 21.23 -36.12 -7.78
CA HIS A 175 20.08 -36.82 -8.37
C HIS A 175 19.67 -36.26 -9.74
N SER A 176 19.70 -34.94 -9.91
CA SER A 176 19.39 -34.28 -11.19
C SER A 176 20.29 -34.74 -12.33
N GLY A 177 21.59 -34.95 -12.06
CA GLY A 177 22.55 -35.49 -13.03
C GLY A 177 22.21 -36.91 -13.51
N ASN A 178 21.59 -37.74 -12.68
CA ASN A 178 21.13 -39.08 -13.06
C ASN A 178 19.79 -39.03 -13.84
N PHE A 179 18.83 -38.20 -13.40
CA PHE A 179 17.54 -38.08 -14.06
C PHE A 179 17.61 -37.55 -15.50
N HIS A 180 18.67 -36.80 -15.85
CA HIS A 180 18.89 -36.34 -17.23
C HIS A 180 19.13 -37.47 -18.25
N LYS A 181 19.38 -38.72 -17.80
CA LYS A 181 19.40 -39.91 -18.68
C LYS A 181 18.03 -40.62 -18.83
N PHE A 182 17.03 -40.26 -18.03
CA PHE A 182 15.72 -40.92 -18.03
C PHE A 182 14.60 -40.00 -18.55
N ILE A 183 14.68 -38.70 -18.27
CA ILE A 183 13.73 -37.68 -18.79
C ILE A 183 14.15 -37.26 -20.21
N THR A 184 14.19 -38.23 -21.11
CA THR A 184 14.27 -38.02 -22.57
C THR A 184 13.08 -38.69 -23.29
N PHE A 185 12.21 -39.42 -22.56
CA PHE A 185 11.13 -40.22 -23.15
C PHE A 185 9.69 -39.89 -22.69
N CYS A 186 9.50 -39.01 -21.70
CA CYS A 186 8.18 -38.47 -21.34
C CYS A 186 8.24 -36.98 -20.95
N PHE A 187 7.27 -36.21 -21.44
CA PHE A 187 7.02 -34.78 -21.21
C PHE A 187 8.18 -33.81 -21.48
N THR A 188 8.15 -33.26 -22.70
CA THR A 188 9.02 -32.19 -23.20
C THR A 188 8.52 -30.80 -22.79
N ILE A 189 9.41 -29.79 -22.80
CA ILE A 189 9.13 -28.34 -22.76
C ILE A 189 8.71 -27.77 -21.38
N ILE A 190 9.71 -27.43 -20.55
CA ILE A 190 9.90 -26.13 -19.84
C ILE A 190 11.05 -26.24 -18.82
N PHE A 191 11.17 -27.36 -18.11
CA PHE A 191 12.03 -27.52 -16.91
C PHE A 191 13.54 -27.72 -17.15
N SER A 192 14.07 -27.33 -18.30
CA SER A 192 15.43 -27.69 -18.74
C SER A 192 16.56 -26.78 -18.22
N PHE A 193 16.32 -25.90 -17.25
CA PHE A 193 17.29 -24.86 -16.83
C PHE A 193 17.17 -24.42 -15.35
N LEU A 194 17.34 -25.35 -14.39
CA LEU A 194 18.07 -25.19 -13.10
C LEU A 194 17.87 -26.43 -12.19
N PRO A 195 18.92 -27.17 -11.79
CA PRO A 195 18.81 -28.40 -10.99
C PRO A 195 18.78 -28.16 -9.45
N LEU A 196 18.13 -27.09 -9.00
CA LEU A 196 18.03 -26.68 -7.58
C LEU A 196 16.63 -26.20 -7.18
N LEU A 197 15.62 -26.44 -8.04
CA LEU A 197 14.33 -25.79 -7.89
C LEU A 197 13.53 -26.30 -6.69
N GLN A 198 13.73 -27.52 -6.20
CA GLN A 198 12.92 -28.05 -5.10
C GLN A 198 13.39 -27.51 -3.75
N PHE A 199 14.69 -27.57 -3.46
CA PHE A 199 15.25 -27.01 -2.24
C PHE A 199 15.08 -25.48 -2.16
N GLU A 200 15.37 -24.76 -3.25
CA GLU A 200 15.27 -23.29 -3.25
C GLU A 200 13.82 -22.80 -3.08
N ASN A 201 12.84 -23.44 -3.75
CA ASN A 201 11.43 -23.07 -3.61
C ASN A 201 10.96 -23.23 -2.16
N GLU A 202 11.25 -24.38 -1.54
CA GLU A 202 10.76 -24.70 -0.21
C GLU A 202 11.41 -23.81 0.86
N ILE A 203 12.73 -23.57 0.79
CA ILE A 203 13.38 -22.71 1.78
C ILE A 203 12.93 -21.24 1.66
N ILE A 204 12.67 -20.72 0.45
CA ILE A 204 12.09 -19.37 0.26
C ILE A 204 10.68 -19.28 0.86
N LEU A 205 9.84 -20.30 0.63
CA LEU A 205 8.47 -20.35 1.13
C LEU A 205 8.42 -20.47 2.66
N LYS A 206 9.26 -21.33 3.24
CA LYS A 206 9.33 -21.53 4.69
C LYS A 206 9.94 -20.33 5.40
N LEU A 207 11.01 -19.74 4.86
CA LEU A 207 11.69 -18.62 5.50
C LEU A 207 10.82 -17.38 5.64
N ASP A 208 9.93 -17.11 4.68
CA ASP A 208 8.89 -16.08 4.82
C ASP A 208 8.01 -16.31 6.06
N HIS A 209 7.53 -17.54 6.23
CA HIS A 209 6.67 -17.90 7.36
C HIS A 209 7.42 -17.84 8.70
N GLU A 210 8.60 -18.46 8.78
CA GLU A 210 9.35 -18.56 10.04
C GLU A 210 9.87 -17.20 10.51
N VAL A 211 10.32 -16.32 9.60
CA VAL A 211 10.78 -14.99 9.99
C VAL A 211 9.60 -14.07 10.33
N GLU A 212 8.46 -14.16 9.63
CA GLU A 212 7.20 -13.51 10.05
C GLU A 212 6.72 -14.02 11.42
N GLY A 213 6.93 -15.30 11.73
CA GLY A 213 6.68 -15.91 13.03
C GLY A 213 7.66 -15.52 14.16
N GLY A 214 8.75 -14.83 13.85
CA GLY A 214 9.75 -14.35 14.83
C GLY A 214 11.09 -15.10 14.84
N GLY A 215 11.27 -16.11 13.99
CA GLY A 215 12.54 -16.83 13.83
C GLY A 215 13.64 -16.01 13.16
N GLY A 216 14.91 -16.30 13.46
CA GLY A 216 16.06 -15.69 12.80
C GLY A 216 16.42 -14.27 13.23
N ASP A 217 17.67 -13.90 12.97
CA ASP A 217 18.30 -12.63 13.33
C ASP A 217 19.48 -12.32 12.38
N GLU A 218 20.11 -11.16 12.54
CA GLU A 218 21.26 -10.77 11.71
C GLU A 218 22.45 -11.74 11.85
N ARG A 219 22.64 -12.32 13.04
CA ARG A 219 23.72 -13.30 13.30
C ARG A 219 23.46 -14.61 12.56
N TYR A 220 22.20 -15.04 12.42
CA TYR A 220 21.81 -16.16 11.58
C TYR A 220 22.17 -15.91 10.11
N MET A 221 21.82 -14.73 9.58
CA MET A 221 22.13 -14.33 8.20
C MET A 221 23.65 -14.36 7.93
N GLN A 222 24.45 -13.78 8.83
CA GLN A 222 25.91 -13.79 8.75
C GLN A 222 26.50 -15.21 8.78
N LEU A 223 26.00 -16.08 9.67
CA LEU A 223 26.45 -17.47 9.79
C LEU A 223 26.05 -18.31 8.57
N LEU A 224 24.81 -18.15 8.07
CA LEU A 224 24.32 -18.83 6.87
C LEU A 224 25.18 -18.48 5.64
N GLU A 225 25.44 -17.19 5.42
CA GLU A 225 26.29 -16.73 4.32
C GLU A 225 27.71 -17.30 4.43
N THR A 226 28.33 -17.19 5.60
CA THR A 226 29.71 -17.65 5.82
C THR A 226 29.83 -19.16 5.59
N ILE A 227 29.02 -19.96 6.30
CA ILE A 227 29.13 -21.43 6.29
C ILE A 227 28.84 -22.01 4.90
N LEU A 228 27.80 -21.54 4.21
CA LEU A 228 27.45 -22.07 2.89
C LEU A 228 28.48 -21.69 1.81
N LEU A 229 29.11 -20.52 1.92
CA LEU A 229 30.21 -20.12 1.02
C LEU A 229 31.51 -20.87 1.30
N ASP A 230 31.82 -21.13 2.58
CA ASP A 230 32.98 -21.95 2.98
C ASP A 230 32.83 -23.40 2.48
N CYS A 231 31.67 -24.04 2.71
CA CYS A 231 31.39 -25.37 2.15
C CYS A 231 31.45 -25.41 0.62
N ALA A 232 31.03 -24.33 -0.06
CA ALA A 232 31.09 -24.22 -1.51
C ALA A 232 32.51 -24.00 -2.06
N ALA A 233 33.46 -23.52 -1.25
CA ALA A 233 34.83 -23.22 -1.70
C ALA A 233 35.54 -24.48 -2.23
N GLU A 234 35.29 -25.65 -1.63
CA GLU A 234 35.86 -26.94 -2.05
C GLU A 234 35.18 -27.53 -3.31
N LYS A 235 34.00 -27.05 -3.70
CA LYS A 235 33.16 -27.67 -4.76
C LYS A 235 33.01 -26.73 -5.96
N ALA A 236 34.10 -26.56 -6.71
CA ALA A 236 34.21 -25.60 -7.82
C ALA A 236 33.04 -25.60 -8.83
N VAL A 237 32.42 -26.76 -9.12
CA VAL A 237 31.28 -26.89 -10.03
C VAL A 237 29.99 -26.26 -9.46
N LEU A 238 29.75 -26.44 -8.15
CA LEU A 238 28.54 -25.96 -7.46
C LEU A 238 28.70 -24.54 -6.90
N ARG A 239 29.94 -24.08 -6.72
CA ARG A 239 30.26 -22.76 -6.15
C ARG A 239 29.46 -21.59 -6.76
N PRO A 240 29.30 -21.45 -8.09
CA PRO A 240 28.52 -20.35 -8.66
C PRO A 240 27.03 -20.43 -8.31
N GLN A 241 26.47 -21.65 -8.23
CA GLN A 241 25.07 -21.88 -7.90
C GLN A 241 24.81 -21.57 -6.42
N VAL A 242 25.68 -22.02 -5.52
CA VAL A 242 25.58 -21.72 -4.08
C VAL A 242 25.82 -20.23 -3.80
N GLN A 243 26.72 -19.57 -4.53
CA GLN A 243 26.90 -18.12 -4.44
C GLN A 243 25.63 -17.34 -4.84
N HIS A 244 24.94 -17.79 -5.89
CA HIS A 244 23.64 -17.20 -6.28
C HIS A 244 22.58 -17.44 -5.21
N PHE A 245 22.41 -18.69 -4.76
CA PHE A 245 21.48 -19.08 -3.70
C PHE A 245 21.68 -18.29 -2.39
N VAL A 246 22.93 -18.16 -1.92
CA VAL A 246 23.27 -17.39 -0.72
C VAL A 246 22.91 -15.91 -0.90
N ALA A 247 23.16 -15.32 -2.08
CA ALA A 247 22.78 -13.94 -2.36
C ALA A 247 21.25 -13.75 -2.38
N LEU A 248 20.49 -14.71 -2.91
CA LEU A 248 19.02 -14.72 -2.86
C LEU A 248 18.51 -14.78 -1.41
N VAL A 249 18.95 -15.76 -0.63
CA VAL A 249 18.46 -15.96 0.75
C VAL A 249 18.89 -14.81 1.66
N LYS A 250 20.11 -14.26 1.52
CA LYS A 250 20.52 -13.04 2.21
C LYS A 250 19.67 -11.82 1.80
N GLY A 251 19.41 -11.66 0.51
CA GLY A 251 18.53 -10.59 0.00
C GLY A 251 17.10 -10.67 0.53
N LEU A 252 16.60 -11.89 0.75
CA LEU A 252 15.31 -12.17 1.37
C LEU A 252 15.33 -11.90 2.89
N LEU A 253 16.34 -12.42 3.61
CA LEU A 253 16.50 -12.24 5.05
C LEU A 253 16.51 -10.76 5.46
N ILE A 254 17.27 -9.91 4.76
CA ILE A 254 17.32 -8.46 5.05
C ILE A 254 15.90 -7.88 5.01
N ARG A 255 15.13 -8.20 3.96
CA ARG A 255 13.78 -7.64 3.74
C ARG A 255 12.74 -8.20 4.71
N LEU A 256 12.84 -9.48 5.09
CA LEU A 256 11.97 -10.09 6.09
C LEU A 256 12.27 -9.57 7.51
N LEU A 257 13.54 -9.33 7.85
CA LEU A 257 13.94 -8.73 9.12
C LEU A 257 13.50 -7.25 9.21
N ASP A 258 13.68 -6.47 8.13
CA ASP A 258 13.13 -5.11 8.00
C ASP A 258 11.59 -5.10 8.14
N TYR A 259 10.90 -6.03 7.48
CA TYR A 259 9.45 -6.16 7.57
C TYR A 259 8.99 -6.53 8.98
N ARG A 260 9.70 -7.44 9.66
CA ARG A 260 9.37 -7.86 11.03
C ARG A 260 9.48 -6.71 12.03
N THR A 261 10.57 -5.93 12.01
CA THR A 261 10.74 -4.79 12.93
C THR A 261 9.64 -3.74 12.73
N VAL A 262 9.27 -3.49 11.47
CA VAL A 262 8.20 -2.56 11.10
C VAL A 262 6.79 -3.10 11.37
N MET A 263 6.58 -4.42 11.37
CA MET A 263 5.29 -5.03 11.72
C MET A 263 4.99 -5.03 13.23
N SER A 264 5.99 -4.79 14.07
CA SER A 264 5.79 -4.45 15.50
C SER A 264 5.43 -2.99 15.76
N ASP A 265 5.56 -2.09 14.77
CA ASP A 265 5.16 -0.69 14.88
C ASP A 265 3.72 -0.45 14.42
N ASP A 266 3.01 0.46 15.09
CA ASP A 266 1.71 0.98 14.62
C ASP A 266 1.80 1.79 13.30
N SER A 267 3.01 2.01 12.76
CA SER A 267 3.24 2.81 11.56
C SER A 267 2.79 2.09 10.28
N ARG A 268 1.51 2.31 9.93
CA ARG A 268 0.86 1.76 8.73
C ARG A 268 1.59 2.09 7.42
N ASN A 269 2.21 3.27 7.31
CA ASN A 269 2.97 3.69 6.12
C ASN A 269 4.29 2.91 6.00
N ASN A 270 4.96 2.63 7.12
CA ASN A 270 6.15 1.79 7.12
C ASN A 270 5.75 0.35 6.72
N ARG A 271 4.68 -0.20 7.30
CA ARG A 271 4.15 -1.53 6.96
C ARG A 271 3.84 -1.68 5.47
N MET A 272 3.18 -0.70 4.85
CA MET A 272 2.96 -0.66 3.39
C MET A 272 4.28 -0.62 2.60
N SER A 273 5.24 0.21 3.01
CA SER A 273 6.52 0.37 2.30
C SER A 273 7.36 -0.92 2.34
N CYS A 274 7.47 -1.58 3.50
CA CYS A 274 8.17 -2.86 3.62
C CYS A 274 7.44 -3.99 2.88
N THR A 275 6.10 -3.98 2.85
CA THR A 275 5.30 -4.91 2.03
C THR A 275 5.63 -4.76 0.55
N VAL A 276 5.79 -3.54 0.03
CA VAL A 276 6.21 -3.27 -1.36
C VAL A 276 7.69 -3.62 -1.62
N ASN A 277 8.57 -3.46 -0.63
CA ASN A 277 9.97 -3.90 -0.76
C ASN A 277 10.11 -5.43 -0.89
N LEU A 278 9.27 -6.20 -0.17
CA LEU A 278 9.16 -7.65 -0.33
C LEU A 278 8.48 -8.02 -1.65
N LEU A 279 7.40 -7.33 -2.03
CA LEU A 279 6.69 -7.53 -3.30
C LEU A 279 7.63 -7.36 -4.51
N ASN A 280 8.40 -6.28 -4.55
CA ASN A 280 9.39 -6.04 -5.60
C ASN A 280 10.44 -7.16 -5.63
N PHE A 281 10.95 -7.58 -4.48
CA PHE A 281 11.91 -8.69 -4.42
C PHE A 281 11.33 -9.99 -4.98
N TYR A 282 10.14 -10.41 -4.54
CA TYR A 282 9.49 -11.63 -5.06
C TYR A 282 9.19 -11.56 -6.56
N LYS A 283 8.96 -10.36 -7.10
CA LYS A 283 8.86 -10.13 -8.55
C LYS A 283 10.21 -10.30 -9.25
N ASP A 284 11.26 -9.67 -8.74
CA ASP A 284 12.60 -9.71 -9.32
C ASP A 284 13.18 -11.15 -9.33
N ILE A 285 12.82 -11.97 -8.33
CA ILE A 285 13.16 -13.40 -8.26
C ILE A 285 12.08 -14.33 -8.84
N ASN A 286 11.10 -13.79 -9.57
CA ASN A 286 10.03 -14.49 -10.30
C ASN A 286 9.22 -15.53 -9.47
N ARG A 287 8.95 -15.23 -8.18
CA ARG A 287 8.18 -16.10 -7.27
C ARG A 287 6.72 -15.68 -7.18
N GLU A 288 5.97 -15.96 -8.24
CA GLU A 288 4.57 -15.52 -8.42
C GLU A 288 3.65 -15.80 -7.22
N ALA A 289 3.67 -17.02 -6.65
CA ALA A 289 2.81 -17.38 -5.52
C ALA A 289 3.01 -16.46 -4.30
N MET A 290 4.28 -16.15 -3.97
CA MET A 290 4.63 -15.26 -2.86
C MET A 290 4.31 -13.81 -3.22
N TYR A 291 4.59 -13.38 -4.45
CA TYR A 291 4.20 -12.07 -4.98
C TYR A 291 2.68 -11.84 -4.85
N ILE A 292 1.85 -12.79 -5.28
CA ILE A 292 0.38 -12.71 -5.19
C ILE A 292 -0.08 -12.67 -3.72
N ARG A 293 0.50 -13.49 -2.83
CA ARG A 293 0.21 -13.44 -1.39
C ARG A 293 0.52 -12.05 -0.80
N TYR A 294 1.62 -11.42 -1.23
CA TYR A 294 1.99 -10.08 -0.81
C TYR A 294 1.14 -8.96 -1.46
N LEU A 295 0.62 -9.15 -2.68
CA LEU A 295 -0.41 -8.26 -3.25
C LEU A 295 -1.67 -8.24 -2.39
N TYR A 296 -2.11 -9.40 -1.88
CA TYR A 296 -3.26 -9.47 -0.99
C TYR A 296 -2.99 -8.86 0.39
N LYS A 297 -1.82 -9.12 1.01
CA LYS A 297 -1.39 -8.39 2.23
C LYS A 297 -1.41 -6.86 2.02
N LEU A 298 -0.94 -6.38 0.87
CA LEU A 298 -0.93 -4.94 0.53
C LEU A 298 -2.33 -4.37 0.27
N ARG A 299 -3.19 -5.09 -0.46
CA ARG A 299 -4.59 -4.73 -0.69
C ARG A 299 -5.29 -4.48 0.64
N ASP A 300 -5.10 -5.37 1.62
CA ASP A 300 -5.82 -5.31 2.89
C ASP A 300 -5.36 -4.12 3.74
N LEU A 301 -4.05 -3.83 3.76
CA LEU A 301 -3.52 -2.57 4.31
C LEU A 301 -4.13 -1.32 3.64
N HIS A 302 -4.37 -1.35 2.33
CA HIS A 302 -5.04 -0.24 1.63
C HIS A 302 -6.52 -0.11 1.99
N LEU A 303 -7.25 -1.22 2.10
CA LEU A 303 -8.67 -1.25 2.47
C LEU A 303 -8.90 -0.77 3.90
N GLU A 304 -8.08 -1.20 4.87
CA GLU A 304 -8.02 -0.65 6.23
C GLU A 304 -7.80 0.89 6.25
N GLY A 305 -7.25 1.46 5.16
CA GLY A 305 -6.87 2.87 5.06
C GLY A 305 -7.77 3.71 4.13
N GLU A 306 -8.82 3.10 3.57
CA GLU A 306 -9.73 3.67 2.56
C GLU A 306 -9.01 4.12 1.27
N ASN A 307 -7.82 3.57 1.00
CA ASN A 307 -7.00 3.87 -0.18
C ASN A 307 -7.45 3.01 -1.38
N TYR A 308 -8.72 3.15 -1.79
CA TYR A 308 -9.33 2.26 -2.80
C TYR A 308 -8.64 2.30 -4.16
N THR A 309 -8.12 3.46 -4.58
CA THR A 309 -7.37 3.61 -5.83
C THR A 309 -6.11 2.75 -5.83
N GLU A 310 -5.36 2.77 -4.73
CA GLU A 310 -4.11 2.04 -4.58
C GLU A 310 -4.37 0.53 -4.38
N ALA A 311 -5.47 0.16 -3.72
CA ALA A 311 -5.98 -1.23 -3.67
C ALA A 311 -6.36 -1.76 -5.06
N ALA A 312 -6.98 -0.94 -5.90
CA ALA A 312 -7.33 -1.28 -7.29
C ALA A 312 -6.08 -1.53 -8.14
N TYR A 313 -5.08 -0.64 -8.09
CA TYR A 313 -3.80 -0.85 -8.77
C TYR A 313 -3.03 -2.06 -8.24
N THR A 314 -3.15 -2.38 -6.96
CA THR A 314 -2.55 -3.59 -6.37
C THR A 314 -3.18 -4.87 -6.93
N LEU A 315 -4.52 -4.96 -7.02
CA LEU A 315 -5.18 -6.10 -7.68
C LEU A 315 -4.93 -6.14 -9.19
N LEU A 316 -4.76 -4.99 -9.85
CA LEU A 316 -4.39 -4.91 -11.26
C LEU A 316 -2.98 -5.49 -11.54
N LEU A 317 -2.10 -5.62 -10.53
CA LEU A 317 -0.86 -6.39 -10.67
C LEU A 317 -1.10 -7.90 -10.70
N HIS A 318 -2.11 -8.42 -10.01
CA HIS A 318 -2.47 -9.85 -10.05
C HIS A 318 -3.14 -10.19 -11.39
N SER A 319 -4.13 -9.39 -11.82
CA SER A 319 -4.87 -9.67 -13.05
C SER A 319 -4.04 -9.53 -14.35
N ARG A 320 -2.87 -8.90 -14.28
CA ARG A 320 -1.85 -8.87 -15.35
C ARG A 320 -1.06 -10.18 -15.51
N LEU A 321 -1.03 -11.04 -14.49
CA LEU A 321 -0.43 -12.39 -14.59
C LEU A 321 -1.40 -13.36 -15.30
N LEU A 322 -2.70 -13.08 -15.26
CA LEU A 322 -3.74 -13.94 -15.81
C LEU A 322 -4.01 -13.65 -17.29
N LYS A 323 -4.21 -14.74 -18.06
CA LYS A 323 -4.59 -14.70 -19.47
C LYS A 323 -6.11 -14.88 -19.63
N TRP A 324 -6.64 -14.47 -20.76
CA TRP A 324 -8.05 -14.71 -21.12
C TRP A 324 -8.21 -16.14 -21.69
N LEU A 325 -7.95 -17.15 -20.85
CA LEU A 325 -7.96 -18.56 -21.21
C LEU A 325 -8.89 -19.36 -20.29
N ASP A 326 -9.51 -20.41 -20.83
CA ASP A 326 -10.35 -21.35 -20.07
C ASP A 326 -9.53 -22.47 -19.41
N GLU A 327 -8.20 -22.37 -19.43
CA GLU A 327 -7.29 -23.17 -18.62
C GLU A 327 -7.63 -23.01 -17.12
N MET A 328 -7.62 -24.12 -16.38
CA MET A 328 -7.71 -24.09 -14.92
C MET A 328 -6.54 -23.30 -14.33
N CYS A 329 -6.80 -22.52 -13.28
CA CYS A 329 -5.71 -21.86 -12.58
C CYS A 329 -4.78 -22.89 -11.92
N GLY A 330 -3.46 -22.73 -12.10
CA GLY A 330 -2.46 -23.59 -11.47
C GLY A 330 -2.47 -23.50 -9.93
N PRO A 331 -1.81 -24.44 -9.22
CA PRO A 331 -1.87 -24.54 -7.76
C PRO A 331 -1.44 -23.27 -7.01
N GLN A 332 -0.59 -22.42 -7.63
CA GLN A 332 -0.23 -21.09 -7.12
C GLN A 332 -1.40 -20.11 -6.92
N PHE A 333 -2.60 -20.42 -7.43
CA PHE A 333 -3.82 -19.59 -7.36
C PHE A 333 -4.95 -20.19 -6.50
N GLU A 334 -4.72 -21.31 -5.80
CA GLU A 334 -5.76 -22.12 -5.10
C GLU A 334 -6.64 -21.37 -4.07
N PHE A 335 -6.25 -20.17 -3.64
CA PHE A 335 -7.05 -19.28 -2.78
C PHE A 335 -8.45 -18.94 -3.30
N HIS A 336 -8.75 -19.21 -4.58
CA HIS A 336 -10.04 -18.93 -5.21
C HIS A 336 -10.83 -20.18 -5.63
N GLY A 337 -10.32 -21.39 -5.34
CA GLY A 337 -10.94 -22.65 -5.72
C GLY A 337 -10.82 -22.97 -7.22
N SER A 338 -11.60 -23.94 -7.70
CA SER A 338 -11.55 -24.45 -9.07
C SER A 338 -12.19 -23.48 -10.09
N GLN A 339 -11.44 -22.45 -10.48
CA GLN A 339 -11.82 -21.45 -11.49
C GLN A 339 -10.86 -21.48 -12.69
N THR A 340 -11.33 -21.08 -13.87
CA THR A 340 -10.46 -20.83 -15.03
C THR A 340 -9.74 -19.48 -14.90
N GLN A 341 -8.63 -19.30 -15.61
CA GLN A 341 -7.88 -18.03 -15.61
C GLN A 341 -8.77 -16.86 -16.07
N ARG A 342 -9.63 -17.07 -17.08
CA ARG A 342 -10.64 -16.11 -17.54
C ARG A 342 -11.61 -15.72 -16.41
N GLN A 343 -12.20 -16.69 -15.71
CA GLN A 343 -13.17 -16.45 -14.62
C GLN A 343 -12.55 -15.71 -13.42
N LEU A 344 -11.32 -16.09 -13.03
CA LEU A 344 -10.60 -15.41 -11.95
C LEU A 344 -10.25 -13.96 -12.35
N LYS A 345 -9.81 -13.75 -13.60
CA LYS A 345 -9.48 -12.43 -14.13
C LYS A 345 -10.69 -11.51 -14.21
N GLU A 346 -11.84 -12.03 -14.65
CA GLU A 346 -13.12 -11.33 -14.66
C GLU A 346 -13.56 -10.91 -13.25
N THR A 347 -13.52 -11.84 -12.29
CA THR A 347 -13.86 -11.60 -10.87
C THR A 347 -12.95 -10.53 -10.25
N LEU A 348 -11.66 -10.53 -10.60
CA LEU A 348 -10.71 -9.49 -10.22
C LEU A 348 -11.05 -8.15 -10.89
N TYR A 349 -11.35 -8.12 -12.18
CA TYR A 349 -11.69 -6.89 -12.90
C TYR A 349 -12.91 -6.20 -12.30
N ASP A 350 -13.98 -6.92 -11.96
CA ASP A 350 -15.14 -6.31 -11.30
C ASP A 350 -14.81 -5.74 -9.91
N THR A 351 -13.99 -6.46 -9.13
CA THR A 351 -13.49 -5.97 -7.83
C THR A 351 -12.66 -4.69 -7.99
N ILE A 352 -11.78 -4.64 -9.00
CA ILE A 352 -10.94 -3.49 -9.34
C ILE A 352 -11.80 -2.30 -9.80
N ILE A 353 -12.80 -2.53 -10.65
CA ILE A 353 -13.73 -1.51 -11.15
C ILE A 353 -14.53 -0.89 -9.99
N ASP A 354 -15.00 -1.68 -9.03
CA ASP A 354 -15.72 -1.18 -7.85
C ASP A 354 -14.81 -0.39 -6.89
N TYR A 355 -13.53 -0.75 -6.79
CA TYR A 355 -12.54 0.04 -6.06
C TYR A 355 -12.21 1.35 -6.80
N PHE A 356 -12.15 1.36 -8.14
CA PHE A 356 -11.97 2.58 -8.92
C PHE A 356 -13.19 3.50 -8.91
N ASP A 357 -14.44 3.00 -8.82
CA ASP A 357 -15.63 3.87 -8.62
C ASP A 357 -15.56 4.57 -7.24
N LYS A 358 -15.24 3.82 -6.18
CA LYS A 358 -15.02 4.37 -4.83
C LYS A 358 -13.86 5.38 -4.81
N GLY A 359 -12.79 5.12 -5.55
CA GLY A 359 -11.63 6.00 -5.73
C GLY A 359 -11.84 7.15 -6.73
N LYS A 360 -13.01 7.23 -7.40
CA LYS A 360 -13.37 8.25 -8.43
C LYS A 360 -12.43 8.26 -9.65
N MET A 361 -11.73 7.15 -9.88
CA MET A 361 -10.77 6.92 -10.98
C MET A 361 -11.48 6.34 -12.22
N TRP A 362 -12.56 6.99 -12.63
CA TRP A 362 -13.49 6.48 -13.63
C TRP A 362 -12.87 6.21 -15.01
N GLU A 363 -11.78 6.88 -15.38
CA GLU A 363 -11.06 6.65 -16.63
C GLU A 363 -10.37 5.27 -16.69
N GLU A 364 -9.85 4.76 -15.57
CA GLU A 364 -9.31 3.39 -15.48
C GLU A 364 -10.46 2.37 -15.46
N ALA A 365 -11.52 2.66 -14.70
CA ALA A 365 -12.71 1.82 -14.64
C ALA A 365 -13.36 1.63 -16.02
N ILE A 366 -13.50 2.70 -16.81
CA ILE A 366 -13.96 2.65 -18.20
C ILE A 366 -13.04 1.79 -19.08
N THR A 367 -11.72 1.80 -18.82
CA THR A 367 -10.75 1.06 -19.62
C THR A 367 -10.90 -0.45 -19.38
N LEU A 368 -10.99 -0.88 -18.12
CA LEU A 368 -11.28 -2.29 -17.77
C LEU A 368 -12.68 -2.72 -18.22
N CYS A 369 -13.69 -1.84 -18.14
CA CYS A 369 -15.01 -2.13 -18.68
C CYS A 369 -15.03 -2.29 -20.21
N LYS A 370 -14.01 -1.81 -20.96
CA LYS A 370 -13.90 -2.04 -22.40
C LYS A 370 -13.29 -3.40 -22.72
N GLU A 371 -12.26 -3.81 -21.97
CA GLU A 371 -11.72 -5.17 -22.09
C GLU A 371 -12.79 -6.23 -21.77
N LEU A 372 -13.63 -6.01 -20.76
CA LEU A 372 -14.77 -6.91 -20.48
C LEU A 372 -15.83 -6.90 -21.59
N VAL A 373 -16.18 -5.71 -22.12
CA VAL A 373 -17.11 -5.59 -23.27
C VAL A 373 -16.57 -6.38 -24.47
N GLU A 374 -15.29 -6.26 -24.79
CA GLU A 374 -14.64 -6.96 -25.90
C GLU A 374 -14.67 -8.49 -25.74
N GLN A 375 -14.44 -9.00 -24.52
CA GLN A 375 -14.58 -10.43 -24.20
C GLN A 375 -16.04 -10.91 -24.32
N TYR A 376 -17.00 -10.14 -23.81
CA TYR A 376 -18.42 -10.53 -23.84
C TYR A 376 -19.06 -10.41 -25.23
N GLU A 377 -18.58 -9.50 -26.07
CA GLU A 377 -19.10 -9.31 -27.43
C GLU A 377 -18.48 -10.32 -28.43
N ASN A 378 -17.18 -10.64 -28.30
CA ASN A 378 -16.44 -11.40 -29.33
C ASN A 378 -15.98 -12.81 -28.92
N GLU A 379 -15.84 -13.10 -27.62
CA GLU A 379 -15.26 -14.38 -27.15
C GLU A 379 -16.31 -15.31 -26.52
N ILE A 380 -17.10 -14.82 -25.57
CA ILE A 380 -18.07 -15.65 -24.83
C ILE A 380 -19.54 -15.36 -25.16
N PHE A 381 -19.82 -14.29 -25.92
CA PHE A 381 -21.17 -13.90 -26.38
C PHE A 381 -22.23 -13.71 -25.26
N ASP A 382 -21.79 -13.37 -24.04
CA ASP A 382 -22.68 -13.07 -22.91
C ASP A 382 -23.22 -11.63 -23.02
N TYR A 383 -24.32 -11.48 -23.75
CA TYR A 383 -24.96 -10.18 -23.96
C TYR A 383 -25.68 -9.63 -22.72
N GLU A 384 -25.92 -10.46 -21.70
CA GLU A 384 -26.46 -10.00 -20.41
C GLU A 384 -25.41 -9.27 -19.58
N LEU A 385 -24.20 -9.82 -19.48
CA LEU A 385 -23.07 -9.17 -18.82
C LEU A 385 -22.58 -7.98 -19.64
N LEU A 386 -22.54 -8.08 -20.98
CA LEU A 386 -22.26 -6.98 -21.90
C LEU A 386 -23.12 -5.74 -21.60
N SER A 387 -24.44 -5.91 -21.53
CA SER A 387 -25.39 -4.84 -21.21
C SER A 387 -25.04 -4.17 -19.86
N LYS A 388 -24.82 -4.97 -18.81
CA LYS A 388 -24.48 -4.50 -17.46
C LYS A 388 -23.15 -3.70 -17.42
N LYS A 389 -22.14 -4.04 -18.24
CA LYS A 389 -20.90 -3.23 -18.33
C LYS A 389 -21.08 -1.96 -19.17
N LEU A 390 -21.91 -1.98 -20.22
CA LEU A 390 -22.22 -0.79 -21.02
C LEU A 390 -22.97 0.27 -20.19
N GLU A 391 -23.93 -0.14 -19.36
CA GLU A 391 -24.55 0.75 -18.36
C GLU A 391 -23.52 1.34 -17.39
N LYS A 392 -22.59 0.51 -16.88
CA LYS A 392 -21.52 0.93 -15.97
C LYS A 392 -20.56 1.95 -16.64
N GLN A 393 -20.21 1.75 -17.92
CA GLN A 393 -19.46 2.73 -18.71
C GLN A 393 -20.23 4.05 -18.87
N ALA A 394 -21.53 4.01 -19.21
CA ALA A 394 -22.36 5.19 -19.39
C ALA A 394 -22.41 6.04 -18.10
N LYS A 395 -22.65 5.39 -16.95
CA LYS A 395 -22.57 6.00 -15.61
C LYS A 395 -21.21 6.66 -15.37
N PHE A 396 -20.10 6.03 -15.75
CA PHE A 396 -18.77 6.59 -15.56
C PHE A 396 -18.50 7.83 -16.43
N TYR A 397 -18.93 7.85 -17.70
CA TYR A 397 -18.84 9.06 -18.53
C TYR A 397 -19.71 10.21 -17.98
N GLU A 398 -20.89 9.91 -17.46
CA GLU A 398 -21.74 10.90 -16.78
C GLU A 398 -21.07 11.44 -15.51
N ASN A 399 -20.52 10.57 -14.67
CA ASN A 399 -19.81 10.93 -13.44
C ASN A 399 -18.64 11.88 -13.72
N ILE A 400 -17.78 11.57 -14.70
CA ILE A 400 -16.65 12.43 -15.10
C ILE A 400 -17.12 13.84 -15.44
N MET A 401 -18.26 13.97 -16.14
CA MET A 401 -18.76 15.25 -16.63
C MET A 401 -19.57 16.05 -15.59
N LYS A 402 -20.26 15.38 -14.65
CA LYS A 402 -21.20 16.02 -13.71
C LYS A 402 -20.74 16.08 -12.26
N ILE A 403 -19.84 15.20 -11.82
CA ILE A 403 -19.41 15.13 -10.42
C ILE A 403 -18.07 15.85 -10.25
N LEU A 404 -18.02 16.79 -9.30
CA LEU A 404 -16.79 17.47 -8.92
C LEU A 404 -15.82 16.49 -8.25
N ARG A 405 -14.63 16.33 -8.81
CA ARG A 405 -13.52 15.59 -8.20
C ARG A 405 -12.51 16.58 -7.61
N PRO A 406 -12.15 16.49 -6.31
CA PRO A 406 -11.14 17.36 -5.72
C PRO A 406 -9.78 17.19 -6.41
N LYS A 407 -9.02 18.28 -6.55
CA LYS A 407 -7.60 18.19 -6.92
C LYS A 407 -6.82 17.56 -5.73
N PRO A 408 -6.02 16.51 -5.92
CA PRO A 408 -5.03 16.11 -4.95
C PRO A 408 -3.84 17.10 -4.97
N ASP A 409 -3.40 17.53 -3.80
CA ASP A 409 -2.08 18.16 -3.66
C ASP A 409 -1.00 17.09 -3.45
N TYR A 410 0.26 17.49 -3.64
CA TYR A 410 1.42 16.61 -3.58
C TYR A 410 2.49 17.18 -2.66
N PHE A 411 3.13 16.33 -1.86
CA PHE A 411 4.12 16.73 -0.87
C PHE A 411 5.44 15.99 -1.12
N ALA A 412 6.54 16.72 -1.29
CA ALA A 412 7.88 16.15 -1.23
C ALA A 412 8.27 15.96 0.25
N VAL A 413 8.74 14.77 0.59
CA VAL A 413 9.22 14.39 1.92
C VAL A 413 10.64 13.86 1.80
N GLY A 414 11.61 14.57 2.40
CA GLY A 414 12.99 14.13 2.50
C GLY A 414 13.29 13.59 3.90
N TYR A 415 13.78 12.34 3.98
CA TYR A 415 14.24 11.72 5.22
C TYR A 415 15.76 11.71 5.22
N TYR A 416 16.39 12.41 6.17
CA TYR A 416 17.84 12.58 6.18
C TYR A 416 18.48 12.20 7.53
N GLY A 417 19.75 11.84 7.47
CA GLY A 417 20.53 11.39 8.62
C GLY A 417 20.54 9.86 8.79
N GLN A 418 21.60 9.36 9.41
CA GLN A 418 21.91 7.93 9.50
C GLN A 418 20.95 7.16 10.45
N GLY A 419 20.18 7.87 11.28
CA GLY A 419 19.16 7.28 12.15
C GLY A 419 17.94 6.67 11.43
N TYR A 420 17.84 6.80 10.10
CA TYR A 420 16.80 6.14 9.29
C TYR A 420 17.21 4.76 8.76
N PRO A 421 16.26 3.82 8.58
CA PRO A 421 16.48 2.57 7.84
C PRO A 421 16.99 2.84 6.40
N PRO A 422 17.78 1.92 5.79
CA PRO A 422 18.38 2.13 4.47
C PRO A 422 17.39 2.45 3.34
N PHE A 423 16.14 2.00 3.44
CA PHE A 423 15.10 2.28 2.44
C PHE A 423 14.48 3.69 2.53
N LEU A 424 14.69 4.43 3.64
CA LEU A 424 14.31 5.84 3.77
C LEU A 424 15.52 6.78 3.76
N ARG A 425 16.67 6.33 4.28
CA ARG A 425 17.85 7.16 4.56
C ARG A 425 18.33 7.96 3.36
N ASN A 426 18.35 9.28 3.53
CA ASN A 426 18.83 10.28 2.56
C ASN A 426 18.09 10.24 1.20
N LYS A 427 16.82 9.80 1.19
CA LYS A 427 15.93 9.75 0.02
C LYS A 427 14.81 10.78 0.12
N VAL A 428 14.29 11.17 -1.05
CA VAL A 428 13.10 12.04 -1.18
C VAL A 428 11.96 11.24 -1.81
N PHE A 429 10.77 11.32 -1.21
CA PHE A 429 9.54 10.68 -1.69
C PHE A 429 8.50 11.74 -2.03
N ILE A 430 7.76 11.57 -3.12
CA ILE A 430 6.61 12.41 -3.45
C ILE A 430 5.35 11.68 -3.01
N HIS A 431 4.60 12.26 -2.07
CA HIS A 431 3.33 11.76 -1.55
C HIS A 431 2.15 12.45 -2.24
N ARG A 432 1.14 11.67 -2.66
CA ARG A 432 -0.17 12.13 -3.15
C ARG A 432 -1.12 12.31 -1.96
N GLY A 433 -1.64 13.51 -1.75
CA GLY A 433 -2.59 13.82 -0.68
C GLY A 433 -3.93 13.08 -0.80
N LYS A 434 -4.61 12.87 0.33
CA LYS A 434 -6.03 12.51 0.41
C LYS A 434 -6.90 13.70 -0.04
N GLU A 435 -8.19 13.46 -0.24
CA GLU A 435 -9.13 14.54 -0.61
C GLU A 435 -9.13 15.65 0.45
N TYR A 436 -8.77 16.86 0.03
CA TYR A 436 -8.62 18.07 0.87
C TYR A 436 -7.53 17.99 1.97
N GLU A 437 -6.67 16.97 1.98
CA GLU A 437 -5.53 16.87 2.90
C GLU A 437 -4.53 17.99 2.63
N ARG A 438 -4.22 18.82 3.64
CA ARG A 438 -3.23 19.91 3.52
C ARG A 438 -1.86 19.45 3.99
N ARG A 439 -0.83 20.19 3.57
CA ARG A 439 0.56 19.96 3.96
C ARG A 439 0.74 20.00 5.47
N GLU A 440 0.06 20.91 6.17
CA GLU A 440 0.15 21.08 7.61
C GLU A 440 -0.40 19.85 8.36
N ASP A 441 -1.56 19.35 7.95
CA ASP A 441 -2.20 18.16 8.52
C ASP A 441 -1.35 16.90 8.25
N PHE A 442 -0.92 16.72 7.00
CA PHE A 442 -0.04 15.65 6.58
C PHE A 442 1.31 15.68 7.33
N GLN A 443 1.93 16.86 7.47
CA GLN A 443 3.20 17.01 8.17
C GLN A 443 3.05 16.70 9.66
N ASN A 444 1.94 17.10 10.31
CA ASN A 444 1.68 16.74 11.70
C ASN A 444 1.50 15.21 11.87
N GLN A 445 0.76 14.55 10.97
CA GLN A 445 0.63 13.09 10.97
C GLN A 445 1.98 12.40 10.72
N LEU A 446 2.83 12.96 9.86
CA LEU A 446 4.18 12.44 9.57
C LEU A 446 5.13 12.58 10.76
N MET A 447 5.18 13.75 11.43
CA MET A 447 5.99 13.91 12.64
C MET A 447 5.51 12.97 13.76
N SER A 448 4.21 12.69 13.85
CA SER A 448 3.67 11.70 14.81
C SER A 448 4.09 10.25 14.53
N GLN A 449 4.56 9.92 13.32
CA GLN A 449 5.14 8.60 13.00
C GLN A 449 6.64 8.52 13.33
N PHE A 450 7.31 9.66 13.51
CA PHE A 450 8.74 9.74 13.85
C PHE A 450 8.97 10.75 14.98
N PRO A 451 8.57 10.45 16.24
CA PRO A 451 8.63 11.41 17.35
C PRO A 451 10.05 11.92 17.67
N SER A 452 11.08 11.15 17.32
CA SER A 452 12.50 11.49 17.49
C SER A 452 13.07 12.35 16.37
N ALA A 453 12.30 12.67 15.32
CA ALA A 453 12.81 13.38 14.14
C ALA A 453 12.74 14.90 14.29
N VAL A 454 13.78 15.58 13.81
CA VAL A 454 13.87 17.04 13.77
C VAL A 454 13.25 17.56 12.48
N ARG A 455 12.28 18.47 12.59
CA ARG A 455 11.66 19.12 11.43
C ARG A 455 12.61 20.17 10.82
N LEU A 456 13.03 19.96 9.58
CA LEU A 456 13.75 20.96 8.80
C LEU A 456 12.78 22.06 8.34
N ASN A 457 13.12 23.33 8.64
CA ASN A 457 12.33 24.49 8.25
C ASN A 457 12.73 25.07 6.87
N THR A 458 13.85 24.60 6.29
CA THR A 458 14.34 24.97 4.97
C THR A 458 13.88 23.98 3.90
N THR A 459 13.70 24.45 2.67
CA THR A 459 13.29 23.64 1.50
C THR A 459 14.42 23.42 0.48
N THR A 460 15.61 23.96 0.76
CA THR A 460 16.87 23.62 0.07
C THR A 460 17.27 22.18 0.41
N MET A 461 17.86 21.44 -0.53
CA MET A 461 18.45 20.14 -0.22
C MET A 461 19.51 20.30 0.89
N PRO A 462 19.52 19.44 1.93
CA PRO A 462 20.46 19.57 3.04
C PRO A 462 21.90 19.23 2.64
N GLY A 463 22.85 19.74 3.42
CA GLY A 463 24.27 19.41 3.31
C GLY A 463 24.59 17.99 3.82
N ASP A 464 25.85 17.60 3.65
CA ASP A 464 26.34 16.29 4.06
C ASP A 464 26.54 16.17 5.58
N ASP A 465 26.55 17.31 6.29
CA ASP A 465 26.46 17.42 7.75
C ASP A 465 25.16 16.78 8.27
N ILE A 466 24.01 17.15 7.70
CA ILE A 466 22.70 16.62 8.07
C ILE A 466 22.53 15.17 7.57
N LYS A 467 23.01 14.85 6.37
CA LYS A 467 22.91 13.47 5.80
C LYS A 467 23.75 12.43 6.56
N ASN A 468 24.85 12.85 7.17
CA ASN A 468 25.76 11.97 7.91
C ASN A 468 25.58 12.05 9.44
N SER A 469 24.85 13.05 9.95
CA SER A 469 24.42 13.11 11.35
C SER A 469 23.70 11.82 11.78
N PRO A 470 23.90 11.33 13.02
CA PRO A 470 23.22 10.14 13.54
C PRO A 470 21.73 10.38 13.86
N LEU A 471 21.29 11.64 13.92
CA LEU A 471 19.90 12.01 14.20
C LEU A 471 18.99 11.79 12.98
N GLN A 472 17.68 11.84 13.20
CA GLN A 472 16.66 11.78 12.16
C GLN A 472 16.18 13.20 11.82
N TYR A 473 16.09 13.55 10.54
CA TYR A 473 15.59 14.84 10.06
C TYR A 473 14.52 14.65 8.98
N ILE A 474 13.42 15.40 9.08
CA ILE A 474 12.32 15.40 8.10
C ILE A 474 12.17 16.78 7.46
N GLN A 475 12.26 16.81 6.14
CA GLN A 475 11.89 17.95 5.30
C GLN A 475 10.54 17.67 4.64
N CYS A 476 9.60 18.63 4.63
CA CYS A 476 8.31 18.45 3.97
C CYS A 476 7.77 19.76 3.36
N PHE A 477 7.49 19.75 2.06
CA PHE A 477 6.94 20.91 1.32
C PHE A 477 6.03 20.49 0.16
N THR A 478 5.08 21.35 -0.22
CA THR A 478 4.16 21.10 -1.33
C THR A 478 4.87 21.25 -2.68
N VAL A 479 4.61 20.34 -3.60
CA VAL A 479 5.08 20.38 -5.00
C VAL A 479 3.88 20.43 -5.95
N GLN A 480 4.02 21.10 -7.09
CA GLN A 480 2.97 21.11 -8.11
C GLN A 480 3.19 19.99 -9.13
N PRO A 481 2.14 19.22 -9.48
CA PRO A 481 2.24 18.20 -10.52
C PRO A 481 2.42 18.83 -11.90
N VAL A 482 3.24 18.20 -12.75
CA VAL A 482 3.49 18.67 -14.12
C VAL A 482 2.61 17.88 -15.09
N LEU A 483 1.79 18.59 -15.88
CA LEU A 483 0.89 17.98 -16.85
C LEU A 483 1.64 17.14 -17.90
N GLU A 484 1.21 15.88 -18.03
CA GLU A 484 1.61 14.97 -19.11
C GLU A 484 0.36 14.64 -19.94
N ILE A 485 0.12 15.41 -21.03
CA ILE A 485 -1.07 15.21 -21.88
C ILE A 485 -0.99 13.84 -22.56
N PRO A 486 -1.96 12.93 -22.37
CA PRO A 486 -2.00 11.65 -23.07
C PRO A 486 -2.00 11.84 -24.59
N PRO A 487 -1.20 11.10 -25.39
CA PRO A 487 -1.11 11.30 -26.84
C PRO A 487 -2.46 11.29 -27.55
N ARG A 488 -3.41 10.44 -27.11
CA ARG A 488 -4.79 10.35 -27.63
C ARG A 488 -5.61 11.64 -27.50
N LEU A 489 -5.22 12.56 -26.61
CA LEU A 489 -5.86 13.85 -26.33
C LEU A 489 -5.11 15.05 -26.93
N LYS A 490 -3.85 14.87 -27.34
CA LYS A 490 -3.02 15.94 -27.92
C LYS A 490 -3.66 16.46 -29.22
N ASN A 491 -3.59 17.78 -29.42
CA ASN A 491 -4.15 18.51 -30.57
C ASN A 491 -5.69 18.37 -30.79
N LYS A 492 -6.46 17.93 -29.79
CA LYS A 492 -7.93 17.81 -29.87
C LYS A 492 -8.64 18.84 -28.98
N PRO A 493 -9.85 19.31 -29.35
CA PRO A 493 -10.67 20.18 -28.48
C PRO A 493 -11.30 19.36 -27.34
N VAL A 494 -10.50 19.10 -26.29
CA VAL A 494 -10.90 18.37 -25.08
C VAL A 494 -11.50 19.35 -24.05
N PRO A 495 -12.65 19.04 -23.43
CA PRO A 495 -13.24 19.90 -22.39
C PRO A 495 -12.34 20.04 -21.15
N ASP A 496 -12.36 21.22 -20.52
CA ASP A 496 -11.59 21.55 -19.30
C ASP A 496 -11.80 20.51 -18.19
N GLN A 497 -13.03 20.04 -18.01
CA GLN A 497 -13.42 19.00 -17.03
C GLN A 497 -12.65 17.67 -17.17
N ILE A 498 -12.24 17.30 -18.40
CA ILE A 498 -11.47 16.08 -18.66
C ILE A 498 -9.97 16.35 -18.51
N ILE A 499 -9.45 17.42 -19.12
CA ILE A 499 -8.00 17.69 -19.12
C ILE A 499 -7.47 18.11 -17.73
N ASN A 500 -8.28 18.80 -16.91
CA ASN A 500 -7.88 19.21 -15.57
C ASN A 500 -7.67 18.02 -14.61
N PHE A 501 -8.30 16.87 -14.87
CA PHE A 501 -8.02 15.64 -14.14
C PHE A 501 -6.60 15.13 -14.44
N TYR A 502 -6.19 15.13 -15.72
CA TYR A 502 -4.84 14.79 -16.17
C TYR A 502 -3.77 15.84 -15.80
N LYS A 503 -4.16 17.10 -15.53
CA LYS A 503 -3.26 18.10 -14.91
C LYS A 503 -2.83 17.70 -13.49
N SER A 504 -3.57 16.81 -12.82
CA SER A 504 -3.41 16.51 -11.40
C SER A 504 -3.31 15.01 -11.06
N ASN A 505 -3.33 14.12 -12.05
CA ASN A 505 -3.27 12.65 -11.87
C ASN A 505 -2.56 12.00 -13.08
N TYR A 506 -2.02 10.80 -12.89
CA TYR A 506 -1.15 10.07 -13.83
C TYR A 506 0.20 10.76 -14.11
N VAL A 507 0.61 11.62 -13.18
CA VAL A 507 1.79 12.47 -13.27
C VAL A 507 3.02 11.78 -12.66
N GLN A 508 4.18 11.96 -13.29
CA GLN A 508 5.46 11.41 -12.82
C GLN A 508 6.48 12.51 -12.47
N ARG A 509 6.28 13.73 -12.98
CA ARG A 509 7.14 14.89 -12.73
C ARG A 509 6.43 15.94 -11.86
N PHE A 510 7.19 16.57 -10.97
CA PHE A 510 6.71 17.55 -10.01
C PHE A 510 7.68 18.74 -9.94
N HIS A 511 7.15 19.95 -9.82
CA HIS A 511 7.94 21.17 -9.64
C HIS A 511 7.76 21.75 -8.24
N TYR A 512 8.87 22.03 -7.57
CA TYR A 512 8.95 23.00 -6.49
C TYR A 512 9.59 24.28 -7.03
N SER A 513 9.02 25.45 -6.73
CA SER A 513 9.52 26.75 -7.18
C SER A 513 9.73 27.65 -5.96
N ARG A 514 10.97 28.10 -5.75
CA ARG A 514 11.39 28.95 -4.62
C ARG A 514 11.86 30.31 -5.15
N PRO A 515 11.27 31.43 -4.72
CA PRO A 515 11.77 32.75 -5.10
C PRO A 515 13.09 33.04 -4.37
N VAL A 516 14.07 33.56 -5.11
CA VAL A 516 15.37 34.01 -4.60
C VAL A 516 15.72 35.33 -5.26
N ARG A 517 16.03 36.35 -4.45
CA ARG A 517 16.48 37.64 -4.96
C ARG A 517 17.98 37.57 -5.28
N LYS A 518 18.38 38.06 -6.46
CA LYS A 518 19.79 38.16 -6.89
C LYS A 518 20.03 39.54 -7.50
N GLY A 519 21.19 40.13 -7.23
CA GLY A 519 21.51 41.51 -7.61
C GLY A 519 20.87 42.55 -6.70
N PRO A 520 21.01 43.85 -7.02
CA PRO A 520 20.39 44.93 -6.25
C PRO A 520 18.86 44.88 -6.35
N VAL A 521 18.18 45.04 -5.21
CA VAL A 521 16.71 45.00 -5.14
C VAL A 521 16.17 46.43 -5.21
N ASP A 522 15.50 46.79 -6.31
CA ASP A 522 14.73 48.04 -6.38
C ASP A 522 13.51 47.95 -5.42
N PRO A 523 13.39 48.83 -4.41
CA PRO A 523 12.23 48.88 -3.53
C PRO A 523 10.91 49.12 -4.26
N ASN A 524 10.95 49.74 -5.46
CA ASN A 524 9.76 49.99 -6.27
C ASN A 524 9.38 48.80 -7.15
N ASN A 525 10.28 47.85 -7.42
CA ASN A 525 10.08 46.79 -8.40
C ASN A 525 10.80 45.48 -8.04
N GLU A 526 10.38 44.84 -6.94
CA GLU A 526 10.96 43.58 -6.48
C GLU A 526 11.02 42.48 -7.57
N PHE A 527 10.08 42.49 -8.51
CA PHE A 527 9.99 41.55 -9.63
C PHE A 527 11.23 41.56 -10.52
N ALA A 528 11.90 42.70 -10.70
CA ALA A 528 13.11 42.81 -11.53
C ALA A 528 14.30 42.00 -10.96
N SER A 529 14.32 41.77 -9.64
CA SER A 529 15.35 41.00 -8.93
C SER A 529 14.94 39.56 -8.58
N MET A 530 13.70 39.16 -8.90
CA MET A 530 13.07 37.92 -8.41
C MET A 530 13.30 36.73 -9.36
N TRP A 531 14.39 36.01 -9.14
CA TRP A 531 14.67 34.74 -9.79
C TRP A 531 13.87 33.61 -9.13
N ILE A 532 13.58 32.53 -9.87
CA ILE A 532 12.95 31.32 -9.32
C ILE A 532 13.95 30.16 -9.39
N GLU A 533 14.32 29.61 -8.24
CA GLU A 533 14.95 28.29 -8.17
C GLU A 533 13.87 27.22 -8.31
N ARG A 534 13.88 26.50 -9.43
CA ARG A 534 12.95 25.40 -9.69
C ARG A 534 13.65 24.06 -9.50
N THR A 535 13.14 23.26 -8.59
CA THR A 535 13.55 21.85 -8.44
C THR A 535 12.49 20.96 -9.08
N THR A 536 12.92 20.13 -10.02
CA THR A 536 12.08 19.15 -10.71
C THR A 536 12.38 17.76 -10.17
N PHE A 537 11.37 17.10 -9.60
CA PHE A 537 11.44 15.73 -9.11
C PHE A 537 10.77 14.81 -10.14
N THR A 538 11.40 13.70 -10.49
CA THR A 538 10.80 12.61 -11.28
C THR A 538 10.70 11.36 -10.41
N THR A 539 9.50 10.80 -10.24
CA THR A 539 9.28 9.59 -9.44
C THR A 539 9.53 8.31 -10.24
N VAL A 540 9.82 7.20 -9.54
CA VAL A 540 9.95 5.85 -10.16
C VAL A 540 8.72 5.49 -10.99
N TYR A 541 7.52 5.75 -10.45
CA TYR A 541 6.23 5.45 -11.06
C TYR A 541 5.31 6.67 -11.03
N LYS A 542 4.28 6.66 -11.89
CA LYS A 542 3.21 7.67 -11.92
C LYS A 542 2.36 7.62 -10.64
N LEU A 543 1.82 8.77 -10.25
CA LEU A 543 0.83 8.87 -9.17
C LEU A 543 -0.56 9.24 -9.73
N PRO A 544 -1.65 8.52 -9.36
CA PRO A 544 -1.67 7.35 -8.47
C PRO A 544 -1.03 6.09 -9.09
N GLY A 545 -0.75 5.12 -8.21
CA GLY A 545 -0.21 3.79 -8.54
C GLY A 545 -0.44 2.83 -7.38
N ILE A 546 0.47 1.88 -7.15
CA ILE A 546 0.35 0.88 -6.06
C ILE A 546 0.56 1.44 -4.64
N LEU A 547 1.10 2.65 -4.51
CA LEU A 547 1.23 3.37 -3.25
C LEU A 547 0.80 4.82 -3.46
N ARG A 548 0.49 5.50 -2.35
CA ARG A 548 0.31 6.96 -2.34
C ARG A 548 1.63 7.73 -2.41
N TRP A 549 2.79 7.07 -2.40
CA TRP A 549 4.10 7.72 -2.50
C TRP A 549 5.11 6.88 -3.27
N PHE A 550 6.03 7.56 -3.96
CA PHE A 550 7.17 6.95 -4.65
C PHE A 550 8.44 7.79 -4.48
N GLU A 551 9.58 7.12 -4.51
CA GLU A 551 10.90 7.76 -4.47
C GLU A 551 11.13 8.64 -5.72
N ALA A 552 11.76 9.79 -5.53
CA ALA A 552 12.24 10.65 -6.60
C ALA A 552 13.66 10.23 -6.99
N THR A 553 13.80 9.57 -8.15
CA THR A 553 15.08 9.04 -8.64
C THR A 553 15.92 10.07 -9.40
N ASP A 554 15.27 11.12 -9.89
CA ASP A 554 15.91 12.20 -10.64
C ASP A 554 15.44 13.54 -10.07
N ILE A 555 16.41 14.36 -9.65
CA ILE A 555 16.19 15.67 -9.03
C ILE A 555 17.03 16.69 -9.81
N LYS A 556 16.37 17.51 -10.63
CA LYS A 556 17.01 18.52 -11.48
C LYS A 556 16.73 19.93 -10.96
N HIS A 557 17.79 20.69 -10.72
CA HIS A 557 17.71 22.10 -10.36
C HIS A 557 17.88 22.98 -11.60
N THR A 558 16.95 23.89 -11.84
CA THR A 558 17.06 24.97 -12.83
C THR A 558 16.80 26.32 -12.17
N THR A 559 17.36 27.40 -12.69
CA THR A 559 16.98 28.77 -12.29
C THR A 559 16.27 29.42 -13.46
N LEU A 560 15.13 30.07 -13.20
CA LEU A 560 14.42 30.91 -14.18
C LEU A 560 14.73 32.38 -13.94
N SER A 561 14.86 33.14 -15.03
CA SER A 561 15.07 34.58 -14.97
C SER A 561 13.83 35.33 -14.48
N PRO A 562 13.98 36.57 -13.98
CA PRO A 562 12.87 37.46 -13.68
C PRO A 562 11.88 37.65 -14.85
N LEU A 563 12.37 37.68 -16.09
CA LEU A 563 11.56 37.79 -17.30
C LEU A 563 10.79 36.49 -17.59
N GLU A 564 11.43 35.33 -17.44
CA GLU A 564 10.79 34.02 -17.62
C GLU A 564 9.68 33.80 -16.58
N ASN A 565 9.92 34.20 -15.33
CA ASN A 565 8.94 34.21 -14.25
C ASN A 565 7.73 35.12 -14.57
N ALA A 566 7.97 36.30 -15.16
CA ALA A 566 6.90 37.19 -15.62
C ALA A 566 6.08 36.60 -16.78
N ILE A 567 6.74 35.90 -17.72
CA ILE A 567 6.08 35.18 -18.83
C ILE A 567 5.19 34.05 -18.28
N GLU A 568 5.71 33.15 -17.44
CA GLU A 568 4.91 32.07 -16.83
C GLU A 568 3.74 32.62 -16.01
N THR A 569 3.94 33.73 -15.28
CA THR A 569 2.88 34.41 -14.54
C THR A 569 1.78 34.94 -15.46
N MET A 570 2.16 35.53 -16.61
CA MET A 570 1.21 36.04 -17.59
C MET A 570 0.45 34.91 -18.31
N GLU A 571 1.14 33.85 -18.72
CA GLU A 571 0.52 32.66 -19.35
C GLU A 571 -0.46 31.98 -18.40
N SER A 572 -0.06 31.75 -17.14
CA SER A 572 -0.94 31.18 -16.12
C SER A 572 -2.15 32.06 -15.82
N THR A 573 -2.01 33.38 -15.88
CA THR A 573 -3.11 34.33 -15.66
C THR A 573 -4.08 34.32 -16.85
N ASN A 574 -3.58 34.29 -18.08
CA ASN A 574 -4.40 34.19 -19.28
C ASN A 574 -5.15 32.85 -19.38
N GLU A 575 -4.52 31.72 -19.00
CA GLU A 575 -5.21 30.43 -18.92
C GLU A 575 -6.35 30.46 -17.89
N LYS A 576 -6.12 31.05 -16.69
CA LYS A 576 -7.15 31.20 -15.66
C LYS A 576 -8.36 32.00 -16.15
N ILE A 577 -8.14 33.12 -16.84
CA ILE A 577 -9.23 33.91 -17.44
C ILE A 577 -10.03 33.04 -18.43
N LEU A 578 -9.34 32.36 -19.35
CA LEU A 578 -9.98 31.53 -20.38
C LEU A 578 -10.81 30.37 -19.77
N THR A 579 -10.25 29.62 -18.81
CA THR A 579 -10.99 28.55 -18.11
C THR A 579 -12.19 29.09 -17.32
N MET A 580 -12.06 30.25 -16.66
CA MET A 580 -13.21 30.88 -15.98
C MET A 580 -14.32 31.28 -16.96
N ILE A 581 -13.96 31.83 -18.13
CA ILE A 581 -14.93 32.15 -19.18
C ILE A 581 -15.62 30.88 -19.69
N ASN A 582 -14.87 29.82 -19.99
CA ASN A 582 -15.43 28.54 -20.45
C ASN A 582 -16.43 27.94 -19.44
N GLN A 583 -16.04 27.90 -18.15
CA GLN A 583 -16.87 27.40 -17.06
C GLN A 583 -18.18 28.18 -16.97
N TYR A 584 -18.09 29.51 -16.92
CA TYR A 584 -19.27 30.35 -16.75
C TYR A 584 -20.16 30.30 -17.99
N GLN A 585 -19.62 30.39 -19.22
CA GLN A 585 -20.43 30.24 -20.43
C GLN A 585 -21.21 28.91 -20.46
N THR A 586 -20.64 27.84 -19.89
CA THR A 586 -21.27 26.51 -19.81
C THR A 586 -22.35 26.43 -18.73
N ASP A 587 -22.08 26.94 -17.53
CA ASP A 587 -22.99 26.87 -16.38
C ASP A 587 -23.47 28.25 -15.92
N TRP A 588 -24.78 28.47 -16.03
CA TRP A 588 -25.48 29.69 -15.64
C TRP A 588 -25.87 29.73 -14.15
N SER A 589 -25.66 28.64 -13.39
CA SER A 589 -25.95 28.57 -11.96
C SER A 589 -24.78 28.97 -11.05
N LEU A 590 -23.58 29.18 -11.61
CA LEU A 590 -22.39 29.57 -10.85
C LEU A 590 -22.53 30.99 -10.26
N PRO A 591 -22.19 31.21 -8.97
CA PRO A 591 -22.25 32.53 -8.35
C PRO A 591 -21.19 33.45 -8.95
N ILE A 592 -21.51 34.74 -9.15
CA ILE A 592 -20.67 35.64 -9.95
C ILE A 592 -19.31 36.01 -9.30
N ASN A 593 -19.27 36.03 -7.96
CA ASN A 593 -18.17 36.62 -7.16
C ASN A 593 -16.74 36.15 -7.52
N PRO A 594 -16.45 34.86 -7.82
CA PRO A 594 -15.11 34.44 -8.22
C PRO A 594 -14.66 35.06 -9.56
N LEU A 595 -15.58 35.22 -10.52
CA LEU A 595 -15.30 35.91 -11.78
C LEU A 595 -15.10 37.41 -11.54
N SER A 596 -15.94 38.02 -10.70
CA SER A 596 -15.81 39.43 -10.28
C SER A 596 -14.42 39.71 -9.67
N MET A 597 -13.96 38.82 -8.78
CA MET A 597 -12.67 38.94 -8.10
C MET A 597 -11.48 38.73 -9.06
N LEU A 598 -11.54 37.71 -9.93
CA LEU A 598 -10.46 37.45 -10.89
C LEU A 598 -10.30 38.61 -11.87
N LEU A 599 -11.40 39.08 -12.48
CA LEU A 599 -11.34 40.16 -13.47
C LEU A 599 -10.85 41.46 -12.83
N ASN A 600 -11.40 41.86 -11.68
CA ASN A 600 -10.99 43.11 -11.04
C ASN A 600 -9.52 43.08 -10.59
N GLY A 601 -9.03 41.96 -10.04
CA GLY A 601 -7.64 41.83 -9.59
C GLY A 601 -6.59 41.93 -10.72
N ILE A 602 -7.01 41.83 -11.98
CA ILE A 602 -6.16 41.96 -13.17
C ILE A 602 -6.38 43.32 -13.85
N VAL A 603 -7.63 43.80 -13.91
CA VAL A 603 -8.02 45.08 -14.54
C VAL A 603 -7.63 46.30 -13.71
N ASP A 604 -7.76 46.22 -12.38
CA ASP A 604 -7.39 47.27 -11.42
C ASP A 604 -6.46 46.69 -10.33
N PRO A 605 -5.19 46.40 -10.67
CA PRO A 605 -4.25 45.67 -9.80
C PRO A 605 -3.61 46.57 -8.73
N ALA A 606 -4.42 47.36 -8.01
CA ALA A 606 -4.00 48.47 -7.15
C ALA A 606 -2.98 48.13 -6.04
N VAL A 607 -2.88 46.85 -5.64
CA VAL A 607 -1.93 46.39 -4.61
C VAL A 607 -0.59 45.95 -5.21
N MET A 608 -0.60 45.05 -6.20
CA MET A 608 0.64 44.47 -6.76
C MET A 608 1.22 45.27 -7.94
N GLY A 609 0.45 46.20 -8.52
CA GLY A 609 0.87 47.05 -9.64
C GLY A 609 0.75 46.40 -11.03
N GLY A 610 0.42 45.12 -11.11
CA GLY A 610 0.16 44.40 -12.37
C GLY A 610 1.33 44.38 -13.35
N PHE A 611 1.03 44.21 -14.64
CA PHE A 611 2.07 44.12 -15.68
C PHE A 611 2.88 45.41 -15.86
N ALA A 612 2.42 46.56 -15.34
CA ALA A 612 3.21 47.80 -15.34
C ALA A 612 4.51 47.70 -14.51
N LYS A 613 4.62 46.71 -13.61
CA LYS A 613 5.89 46.32 -12.99
C LYS A 613 6.86 45.68 -13.99
N TYR A 614 6.36 44.81 -14.86
CA TYR A 614 7.15 44.16 -15.91
C TYR A 614 7.58 45.14 -17.00
N GLU A 615 6.71 46.09 -17.39
CA GLU A 615 7.08 47.18 -18.31
C GLU A 615 8.30 47.96 -17.79
N LYS A 616 8.25 48.35 -16.50
CA LYS A 616 9.33 49.08 -15.84
C LYS A 616 10.58 48.25 -15.53
N ALA A 617 10.50 46.91 -15.61
CA ALA A 617 11.64 46.02 -15.37
C ALA A 617 12.37 45.67 -16.67
N PHE A 618 11.62 45.33 -17.73
CA PHE A 618 12.13 44.59 -18.89
C PHE A 618 11.96 45.32 -20.22
N PHE A 619 11.13 46.38 -20.30
CA PHE A 619 10.91 47.13 -21.55
C PHE A 619 11.69 48.45 -21.60
N THR A 620 12.74 48.60 -20.78
CA THR A 620 13.70 49.70 -20.89
C THR A 620 14.71 49.44 -22.01
N GLU A 621 15.24 50.52 -22.59
CA GLU A 621 16.33 50.41 -23.58
C GLU A 621 17.59 49.80 -22.93
N GLU A 622 17.87 50.16 -21.68
CA GLU A 622 18.97 49.62 -20.87
C GLU A 622 18.91 48.08 -20.77
N TYR A 623 17.76 47.51 -20.39
CA TYR A 623 17.58 46.06 -20.30
C TYR A 623 17.73 45.40 -21.68
N THR A 624 17.18 46.03 -22.72
CA THR A 624 17.23 45.52 -24.10
C THR A 624 18.66 45.52 -24.67
N GLN A 625 19.51 46.45 -24.23
CA GLN A 625 20.94 46.51 -24.60
C GLN A 625 21.80 45.54 -23.77
N GLN A 626 21.44 45.30 -22.51
CA GLN A 626 22.17 44.39 -21.61
C GLN A 626 21.85 42.91 -21.86
N HIS A 627 20.63 42.59 -22.33
CA HIS A 627 20.14 41.23 -22.55
C HIS A 627 19.62 41.00 -23.98
N PRO A 628 20.48 41.10 -25.02
CA PRO A 628 20.08 40.84 -26.40
C PRO A 628 19.55 39.40 -26.64
N GLU A 629 19.96 38.44 -25.81
CA GLU A 629 19.50 37.05 -25.83
C GLU A 629 18.02 36.88 -25.42
N ASP A 630 17.48 37.79 -24.62
CA ASP A 630 16.10 37.73 -24.13
C ASP A 630 15.09 38.40 -25.10
N ARG A 631 15.53 38.87 -26.28
CA ARG A 631 14.70 39.56 -27.28
C ARG A 631 13.41 38.82 -27.62
N ASP A 632 13.47 37.52 -27.87
CA ASP A 632 12.28 36.71 -28.23
C ASP A 632 11.34 36.52 -27.01
N LYS A 633 11.90 36.48 -25.80
CA LYS A 633 11.14 36.44 -24.54
C LYS A 633 10.44 37.77 -24.29
N LEU A 634 11.09 38.90 -24.58
CA LEU A 634 10.48 40.24 -24.52
C LEU A 634 9.32 40.38 -25.51
N ILE A 635 9.46 39.88 -26.74
CA ILE A 635 8.36 39.82 -27.72
C ILE A 635 7.23 38.95 -27.18
N ARG A 636 7.54 37.74 -26.67
CA ARG A 636 6.55 36.83 -26.07
C ARG A 636 5.76 37.48 -24.92
N LEU A 637 6.42 38.23 -24.03
CA LEU A 637 5.74 38.91 -22.93
C LEU A 637 4.79 40.02 -23.43
N LYS A 638 5.21 40.81 -24.43
CA LYS A 638 4.37 41.84 -25.07
C LYS A 638 3.15 41.22 -25.74
N ASP A 639 3.33 40.12 -26.47
CA ASP A 639 2.22 39.35 -27.06
C ASP A 639 1.22 38.85 -26.02
N LEU A 640 1.70 38.36 -24.86
CA LEU A 640 0.85 37.83 -23.80
C LEU A 640 0.04 38.93 -23.08
N ILE A 641 0.60 40.14 -22.94
CA ILE A 641 -0.12 41.32 -22.46
C ILE A 641 -1.20 41.73 -23.48
N ALA A 642 -0.87 41.75 -24.77
CA ALA A 642 -1.85 42.06 -25.83
C ALA A 642 -2.99 41.02 -25.90
N TRP A 643 -2.67 39.72 -25.77
CA TRP A 643 -3.66 38.63 -25.73
C TRP A 643 -4.53 38.60 -24.47
N GLN A 644 -4.10 39.23 -23.37
CA GLN A 644 -4.91 39.34 -22.16
C GLN A 644 -6.15 40.24 -22.36
N ILE A 645 -6.06 41.27 -23.20
CA ILE A 645 -7.14 42.24 -23.43
C ILE A 645 -8.43 41.63 -24.02
N PRO A 646 -8.40 40.88 -25.14
CA PRO A 646 -9.63 40.29 -25.67
C PRO A 646 -10.20 39.20 -24.73
N LEU A 647 -9.35 38.49 -23.98
CA LEU A 647 -9.79 37.56 -22.92
C LEU A 647 -10.55 38.30 -21.81
N LEU A 648 -9.99 39.38 -21.26
CA LEU A 648 -10.65 40.22 -20.27
C LEU A 648 -11.96 40.81 -20.83
N GLY A 649 -11.98 41.29 -22.08
CA GLY A 649 -13.19 41.79 -22.73
C GLY A 649 -14.31 40.76 -22.81
N GLY A 650 -13.98 39.52 -23.18
CA GLY A 650 -14.93 38.39 -23.16
C GLY A 650 -15.45 38.07 -21.75
N GLY A 651 -14.57 38.10 -20.74
CA GLY A 651 -14.93 37.90 -19.34
C GLY A 651 -15.82 39.00 -18.77
N ILE A 652 -15.53 40.26 -19.06
CA ILE A 652 -16.29 41.43 -18.63
C ILE A 652 -17.66 41.46 -19.32
N SER A 653 -17.75 41.14 -20.62
CA SER A 653 -19.03 40.99 -21.32
C SER A 653 -19.89 39.87 -20.74
N LEU A 654 -19.28 38.76 -20.32
CA LEU A 654 -19.98 37.66 -19.64
C LEU A 654 -20.43 38.06 -18.22
N HIS A 655 -19.61 38.83 -17.51
CA HIS A 655 -19.92 39.35 -16.18
C HIS A 655 -21.11 40.33 -16.22
N GLY A 656 -21.13 41.27 -17.16
CA GLY A 656 -22.23 42.23 -17.32
C GLY A 656 -23.59 41.58 -17.60
N LYS A 657 -23.59 40.42 -18.27
CA LYS A 657 -24.80 39.60 -18.54
C LYS A 657 -25.29 38.82 -17.31
N ARG A 658 -24.62 38.91 -16.16
CA ARG A 658 -24.87 38.11 -14.94
C ARG A 658 -24.83 38.87 -13.62
N VAL A 659 -24.28 40.08 -13.61
CA VAL A 659 -24.10 40.87 -12.40
C VAL A 659 -25.45 41.29 -11.81
N THR A 660 -25.62 41.07 -10.50
CA THR A 660 -26.78 41.56 -9.75
C THR A 660 -26.81 43.09 -9.74
N ASP A 661 -27.99 43.68 -9.52
CA ASP A 661 -28.13 45.14 -9.49
C ASP A 661 -27.22 45.78 -8.42
N ASP A 662 -27.07 45.14 -7.26
CA ASP A 662 -26.18 45.56 -6.16
C ASP A 662 -24.69 45.69 -6.59
N LEU A 663 -24.25 44.82 -7.51
CA LEU A 663 -22.87 44.77 -8.01
C LEU A 663 -22.71 45.51 -9.35
N ARG A 664 -23.77 46.14 -9.90
CA ARG A 664 -23.68 46.85 -11.16
C ARG A 664 -22.74 48.07 -11.13
N PRO A 665 -22.72 48.92 -10.10
CA PRO A 665 -21.74 50.03 -10.02
C PRO A 665 -20.29 49.54 -9.98
N PHE A 666 -20.04 48.37 -9.38
CA PHE A 666 -18.73 47.72 -9.38
C PHE A 666 -18.37 47.18 -10.78
N HIS A 667 -19.33 46.62 -11.52
CA HIS A 667 -19.12 46.22 -12.91
C HIS A 667 -18.86 47.41 -13.84
N GLU A 668 -19.62 48.49 -13.73
CA GLU A 668 -19.43 49.72 -14.50
C GLU A 668 -18.02 50.28 -14.28
N ARG A 669 -17.57 50.36 -13.01
CA ARG A 669 -16.21 50.77 -12.67
C ARG A 669 -15.13 49.84 -13.27
N MET A 670 -15.34 48.53 -13.23
CA MET A 670 -14.45 47.55 -13.86
C MET A 670 -14.40 47.74 -15.39
N GLU A 671 -15.53 48.08 -16.03
CA GLU A 671 -15.60 48.35 -17.46
C GLU A 671 -14.90 49.67 -17.84
N GLU A 672 -14.99 50.71 -17.02
CA GLU A 672 -14.19 51.94 -17.17
C GLU A 672 -12.69 51.65 -17.13
N CYS A 673 -12.22 50.96 -16.09
CA CYS A 673 -10.81 50.60 -15.94
C CYS A 673 -10.34 49.75 -17.13
N PHE A 674 -11.17 48.80 -17.59
CA PHE A 674 -10.87 48.02 -18.79
C PHE A 674 -10.82 48.85 -20.07
N LYS A 675 -11.73 49.82 -20.28
CA LYS A 675 -11.69 50.74 -21.43
C LYS A 675 -10.39 51.55 -21.47
N GLN A 676 -9.91 52.00 -20.32
CA GLN A 676 -8.62 52.70 -20.19
C GLN A 676 -7.43 51.75 -20.44
N LEU A 677 -7.44 50.56 -19.83
CA LEU A 677 -6.40 49.54 -19.96
C LEU A 677 -6.24 49.04 -21.40
N LYS A 678 -7.37 48.73 -22.05
CA LYS A 678 -7.48 48.35 -23.46
C LYS A 678 -6.84 49.43 -24.35
N LYS A 679 -7.26 50.68 -24.21
CA LYS A 679 -6.73 51.81 -25.00
C LYS A 679 -5.21 52.01 -24.82
N LYS A 680 -4.65 51.72 -23.64
CA LYS A 680 -3.20 51.73 -23.42
C LYS A 680 -2.53 50.56 -24.16
N VAL A 681 -2.98 49.32 -23.92
CA VAL A 681 -2.33 48.11 -24.44
C VAL A 681 -2.41 48.01 -25.96
N GLU A 682 -3.55 48.35 -26.57
CA GLU A 682 -3.71 48.32 -28.03
C GLU A 682 -2.83 49.37 -28.74
N LYS A 683 -2.55 50.51 -28.08
CA LYS A 683 -1.62 51.52 -28.59
C LYS A 683 -0.16 51.05 -28.52
N GLU A 684 0.22 50.41 -27.41
CA GLU A 684 1.62 50.10 -27.10
C GLU A 684 2.10 48.75 -27.66
N TYR A 685 1.20 47.75 -27.74
CA TYR A 685 1.50 46.37 -28.12
C TYR A 685 0.65 45.86 -29.30
N GLY A 686 -0.24 46.69 -29.84
CA GLY A 686 -1.12 46.37 -30.95
C GLY A 686 -2.40 45.62 -30.55
N MET A 687 -3.34 45.54 -31.48
CA MET A 687 -4.61 44.84 -31.30
C MET A 687 -4.45 43.32 -31.45
N ARG A 688 -5.22 42.57 -30.67
CA ARG A 688 -5.38 41.11 -30.75
C ARG A 688 -6.86 40.77 -30.71
N GLU A 689 -7.31 39.98 -31.68
CA GLU A 689 -8.69 39.51 -31.76
C GLU A 689 -8.75 38.01 -31.40
N LEU A 690 -9.74 37.63 -30.61
CA LEU A 690 -10.07 36.21 -30.42
C LEU A 690 -10.83 35.71 -31.65
N PRO A 691 -10.43 34.56 -32.25
CA PRO A 691 -11.28 33.86 -33.21
C PRO A 691 -12.64 33.56 -32.58
N ASP A 692 -13.73 33.69 -33.35
CA ASP A 692 -15.08 33.63 -32.79
C ASP A 692 -15.33 32.30 -32.05
N LEU A 693 -15.74 32.42 -30.78
CA LEU A 693 -15.91 31.29 -29.89
C LEU A 693 -17.11 30.41 -30.28
N ASP A 694 -18.07 30.94 -31.04
CA ASP A 694 -19.20 30.16 -31.54
C ASP A 694 -18.83 29.29 -32.76
N GLU A 695 -17.83 29.63 -33.59
CA GLU A 695 -17.38 28.75 -34.68
C GLU A 695 -16.84 27.42 -34.15
N ARG A 696 -16.10 27.44 -33.03
CA ARG A 696 -15.61 26.21 -32.37
C ARG A 696 -16.73 25.29 -31.88
N ARG A 697 -17.97 25.80 -31.71
CA ARG A 697 -19.15 25.00 -31.35
C ARG A 697 -19.82 24.31 -32.54
N SER A 698 -19.58 24.77 -33.77
CA SER A 698 -20.20 24.19 -34.98
C SER A 698 -19.89 22.70 -35.17
N SER A 699 -18.71 22.26 -34.73
CA SER A 699 -18.21 20.87 -34.87
C SER A 699 -18.83 19.84 -33.90
N ARG A 700 -19.79 20.23 -33.04
CA ARG A 700 -20.49 19.31 -32.14
C ARG A 700 -22.01 19.47 -32.22
N PRO A 701 -22.76 18.41 -32.57
CA PRO A 701 -24.21 18.40 -32.38
C PRO A 701 -24.57 18.70 -30.92
N ARG A 702 -25.52 19.62 -30.69
CA ARG A 702 -26.03 19.90 -29.35
C ARG A 702 -26.89 18.72 -28.89
N SER A 703 -26.43 17.94 -27.91
CA SER A 703 -27.27 16.95 -27.24
C SER A 703 -28.38 17.67 -26.45
N ILE A 704 -29.63 17.54 -26.91
CA ILE A 704 -30.78 18.24 -26.31
C ILE A 704 -31.20 17.49 -25.04
N LEU A 705 -30.54 17.81 -23.92
CA LEU A 705 -31.03 17.52 -22.58
C LEU A 705 -31.18 18.83 -21.80
N ARG A 706 -32.31 19.51 -22.04
CA ARG A 706 -32.75 20.62 -21.17
C ARG A 706 -32.96 20.06 -19.76
N SER A 707 -32.36 20.70 -18.77
CA SER A 707 -32.64 20.42 -17.36
C SER A 707 -34.08 20.83 -17.03
N ILE A 708 -34.99 19.86 -16.92
CA ILE A 708 -36.32 20.08 -16.35
C ILE A 708 -36.18 20.01 -14.83
N ARG A 709 -36.16 21.18 -14.20
CA ARG A 709 -36.45 21.35 -12.77
C ARG A 709 -37.35 22.57 -12.58
N HIS A 710 -38.00 22.60 -11.41
CA HIS A 710 -39.06 23.51 -10.99
C HIS A 710 -40.45 23.23 -11.58
N SER A 711 -41.56 23.26 -10.83
CA SER A 711 -41.83 22.76 -9.45
C SER A 711 -43.27 23.08 -9.06
N ILE A 712 -44.10 22.08 -8.73
CA ILE A 712 -45.38 22.27 -8.01
C ILE A 712 -45.57 21.14 -6.98
N ILE A 713 -46.08 21.50 -5.81
CA ILE A 713 -46.67 20.60 -4.80
C ILE A 713 -48.06 21.16 -4.47
N SER A 714 -49.03 20.28 -4.17
CA SER A 714 -50.48 20.57 -4.05
C SER A 714 -51.17 20.65 -5.42
N THR A 715 -52.44 20.24 -5.58
CA THR A 715 -53.48 19.91 -4.59
C THR A 715 -54.01 18.47 -4.71
N SER A 716 -54.97 18.09 -3.86
CA SER A 716 -55.57 16.75 -3.83
C SER A 716 -57.10 16.79 -3.65
N SER A 717 -57.87 16.40 -4.68
CA SER A 717 -59.31 16.07 -4.53
C SER A 717 -59.92 15.40 -5.78
N GLN A 718 -60.42 14.17 -5.59
CA GLN A 718 -61.64 13.56 -6.17
C GLN A 718 -61.85 13.41 -7.70
N GLN A 719 -62.23 12.17 -8.08
CA GLN A 719 -63.15 11.75 -9.18
C GLN A 719 -62.73 12.04 -10.64
N GLY A 720 -63.01 11.19 -11.65
CA GLY A 720 -63.61 9.84 -11.67
C GLY A 720 -63.76 9.30 -13.12
N SER A 721 -64.21 8.05 -13.27
CA SER A 721 -64.67 7.36 -14.51
C SER A 721 -63.73 7.08 -15.71
N GLU A 722 -63.62 5.77 -16.00
CA GLU A 722 -63.96 5.10 -17.28
C GLU A 722 -63.20 5.39 -18.60
N CYS A 723 -62.31 4.45 -18.93
CA CYS A 723 -62.23 3.66 -20.18
C CYS A 723 -63.16 4.03 -21.37
N LEU A 724 -62.58 4.19 -22.57
CA LEU A 724 -62.83 3.34 -23.76
C LEU A 724 -61.99 3.75 -25.01
N THR A 725 -61.78 2.81 -25.94
CA THR A 725 -61.16 3.03 -27.26
C THR A 725 -62.19 3.32 -28.36
N PRO A 726 -61.76 3.94 -29.48
CA PRO A 726 -62.16 3.44 -30.80
C PRO A 726 -60.97 3.29 -31.78
N THR A 727 -61.24 2.81 -33.00
CA THR A 727 -60.30 2.00 -33.80
C THR A 727 -60.49 2.17 -35.33
N LYS A 728 -59.39 2.24 -36.11
CA LYS A 728 -59.30 2.15 -37.61
C LYS A 728 -59.96 3.34 -38.38
N LEU A 729 -59.72 3.61 -39.68
CA LEU A 729 -59.46 2.77 -40.87
C LEU A 729 -58.34 3.29 -41.82
N HIS A 730 -58.18 2.65 -42.99
CA HIS A 730 -57.02 2.67 -43.90
C HIS A 730 -57.46 2.60 -45.38
N MET A 731 -56.67 3.19 -46.30
CA MET A 731 -56.54 2.91 -47.75
C MET A 731 -55.18 3.53 -48.17
N ASP A 732 -54.22 2.85 -48.82
CA ASP A 732 -54.22 2.11 -50.11
C ASP A 732 -54.29 3.05 -51.33
N ARG A 733 -53.57 2.88 -52.45
CA ARG A 733 -52.41 2.03 -52.90
C ARG A 733 -51.89 2.68 -54.22
N ASP A 734 -50.84 2.28 -54.97
CA ASP A 734 -49.94 1.12 -55.03
C ASP A 734 -48.63 1.52 -55.79
N LEU A 735 -47.55 0.71 -55.72
CA LEU A 735 -46.74 0.23 -56.89
C LEU A 735 -45.37 -0.38 -56.49
N THR A 736 -45.08 -1.57 -57.02
CA THR A 736 -43.79 -2.27 -56.99
C THR A 736 -43.53 -2.92 -58.37
N PRO A 737 -42.33 -3.49 -58.62
CA PRO A 737 -42.05 -4.89 -58.29
C PRO A 737 -40.71 -5.02 -57.51
N GLU A 738 -40.06 -6.17 -57.26
CA GLU A 738 -40.21 -7.54 -57.78
C GLU A 738 -39.96 -8.63 -56.69
N SER A 739 -39.37 -9.78 -57.03
CA SER A 739 -39.38 -11.04 -56.27
C SER A 739 -38.06 -11.85 -56.53
N PRO A 740 -37.89 -13.19 -56.33
CA PRO A 740 -38.78 -14.25 -55.81
C PRO A 740 -38.22 -15.14 -54.65
N THR A 741 -38.97 -15.40 -53.56
CA THR A 741 -39.72 -16.67 -53.19
C THR A 741 -38.86 -17.87 -52.69
N PRO A 742 -39.41 -19.00 -52.16
CA PRO A 742 -40.79 -19.31 -51.70
C PRO A 742 -40.97 -19.99 -50.30
N TRP A 743 -42.09 -19.62 -49.63
CA TRP A 743 -43.07 -20.47 -48.88
C TRP A 743 -42.74 -21.04 -47.46
N ILE A 744 -43.62 -21.03 -46.41
CA ILE A 744 -45.10 -21.25 -46.19
C ILE A 744 -45.45 -22.74 -45.96
N LEU A 745 -46.25 -23.23 -44.97
CA LEU A 745 -47.41 -22.73 -44.17
C LEU A 745 -47.38 -23.33 -42.72
N GLN A 746 -47.45 -22.60 -41.58
CA GLN A 746 -48.60 -22.06 -40.78
C GLN A 746 -49.55 -23.08 -40.05
N ARG A 747 -50.04 -22.72 -38.84
CA ARG A 747 -51.18 -23.30 -38.06
C ARG A 747 -51.01 -24.72 -37.43
N SER A 748 -51.72 -25.12 -36.35
CA SER A 748 -52.72 -24.44 -35.47
C SER A 748 -52.96 -25.16 -34.11
N SER A 749 -53.35 -24.37 -33.10
CA SER A 749 -54.37 -24.60 -32.04
C SER A 749 -54.51 -25.93 -31.26
N GLY A 750 -54.64 -25.79 -29.92
CA GLY A 750 -55.14 -26.80 -28.96
C GLY A 750 -54.01 -27.47 -28.15
N SER A 751 -54.08 -27.83 -26.86
CA SER A 751 -55.07 -27.85 -25.75
C SER A 751 -54.89 -29.21 -25.04
N VAL A 752 -55.33 -29.37 -23.77
CA VAL A 752 -55.09 -30.56 -22.90
C VAL A 752 -53.61 -30.55 -22.42
N SER A 753 -53.25 -30.45 -21.13
CA SER A 753 -53.57 -31.25 -19.92
C SER A 753 -52.96 -32.67 -19.97
N ALA A 754 -52.66 -33.37 -18.88
CA ALA A 754 -52.21 -33.00 -17.52
C ALA A 754 -51.74 -34.30 -16.83
N ASN A 755 -50.90 -34.18 -15.77
CA ASN A 755 -50.63 -35.24 -14.76
C ASN A 755 -49.89 -36.52 -15.27
N THR A 756 -49.31 -37.42 -14.44
CA THR A 756 -48.67 -37.38 -13.09
C THR A 756 -47.92 -38.69 -12.87
N VAL A 757 -46.78 -38.66 -12.15
CA VAL A 757 -46.31 -39.69 -11.20
C VAL A 757 -45.58 -38.89 -10.10
N GLU A 758 -46.25 -38.51 -9.00
CA GLU A 758 -46.24 -39.19 -7.68
C GLU A 758 -44.87 -39.07 -6.96
N GLU A 759 -44.73 -38.35 -5.83
CA GLU A 759 -45.29 -38.56 -4.46
C GLU A 759 -44.47 -39.55 -3.59
N MET A 760 -44.43 -39.50 -2.25
CA MET A 760 -45.34 -38.84 -1.27
C MET A 760 -44.68 -37.75 -0.38
N VAL A 761 -44.73 -37.90 0.96
CA VAL A 761 -44.92 -36.84 1.99
C VAL A 761 -44.11 -37.17 3.28
N VAL A 762 -43.72 -36.26 4.19
CA VAL A 762 -44.30 -35.91 5.53
C VAL A 762 -43.41 -34.79 6.13
N THR A 763 -43.78 -33.49 6.22
CA THR A 763 -44.64 -32.75 7.20
C THR A 763 -44.10 -32.73 8.66
N VAL A 764 -44.38 -31.78 9.60
CA VAL A 764 -45.25 -30.58 9.78
C VAL A 764 -44.45 -29.49 10.56
N GLY A 765 -44.82 -28.19 10.51
CA GLY A 765 -44.42 -27.23 11.57
C GLY A 765 -44.64 -25.73 11.35
N ASP A 766 -45.85 -25.21 11.55
CA ASP A 766 -46.17 -23.77 11.46
C ASP A 766 -45.78 -22.92 12.68
N THR A 767 -45.55 -21.60 12.50
CA THR A 767 -46.23 -20.53 13.28
C THR A 767 -45.95 -19.11 12.77
N GLU A 768 -46.88 -18.19 13.04
CA GLU A 768 -46.92 -16.82 12.47
C GLU A 768 -46.18 -15.71 13.24
N VAL A 769 -45.71 -14.73 12.46
CA VAL A 769 -45.75 -13.26 12.69
C VAL A 769 -45.51 -12.70 14.12
N LYS A 770 -44.40 -11.94 14.28
CA LYS A 770 -44.37 -10.80 15.24
C LYS A 770 -43.39 -9.65 14.95
N MET A 771 -43.63 -8.90 13.88
CA MET A 771 -42.95 -7.61 13.66
C MET A 771 -43.40 -6.53 14.67
N ARG A 772 -42.46 -5.92 15.43
CA ARG A 772 -42.76 -4.76 16.31
C ARG A 772 -41.65 -3.68 16.35
N LYS A 773 -41.92 -2.59 15.62
CA LYS A 773 -41.63 -1.18 15.95
C LYS A 773 -40.19 -0.78 16.34
N SER A 774 -39.41 -0.32 15.36
CA SER A 774 -38.44 0.77 15.58
C SER A 774 -39.16 2.14 15.63
N LYS A 775 -38.60 3.13 16.35
CA LYS A 775 -39.30 4.39 16.71
C LYS A 775 -39.02 5.55 15.75
N LYS A 776 -40.08 6.25 15.31
CA LYS A 776 -39.97 7.62 14.74
C LYS A 776 -39.30 8.57 15.73
N LYS A 777 -38.29 9.34 15.29
CA LYS A 777 -37.91 10.63 15.89
C LYS A 777 -38.34 11.76 14.94
N LYS A 778 -38.87 12.86 15.50
CA LYS A 778 -39.38 14.01 14.74
C LYS A 778 -38.23 14.94 14.34
N LYS A 779 -38.30 15.54 13.15
CA LYS A 779 -37.68 16.85 12.88
C LYS A 779 -38.35 17.89 13.79
N ARG A 780 -37.59 18.85 14.30
CA ARG A 780 -38.12 20.13 14.80
C ARG A 780 -37.20 21.24 14.33
N SER A 781 -37.75 22.22 13.64
CA SER A 781 -37.06 23.47 13.32
C SER A 781 -37.32 24.47 14.44
N SER A 782 -36.36 25.37 14.68
CA SER A 782 -36.53 26.55 15.53
C SER A 782 -35.71 27.69 14.94
N MET A 783 -36.37 28.53 14.16
CA MET A 783 -35.86 29.80 13.66
C MET A 783 -36.05 30.85 14.77
N ILE A 784 -35.05 31.69 15.03
CA ILE A 784 -35.16 32.80 15.99
C ILE A 784 -34.76 34.09 15.28
N PHE A 785 -35.74 34.98 15.10
CA PHE A 785 -35.50 36.40 14.90
C PHE A 785 -35.50 37.08 16.27
N ILE A 786 -34.65 38.09 16.45
CA ILE A 786 -34.82 39.13 17.48
C ILE A 786 -34.59 40.48 16.78
N THR A 787 -35.51 41.40 16.98
CA THR A 787 -35.53 42.77 16.43
C THR A 787 -34.76 43.75 17.31
N GLU A 788 -34.39 44.90 16.74
CA GLU A 788 -33.90 46.06 17.50
C GLU A 788 -35.00 46.72 18.33
N GLU A 789 -34.65 47.24 19.50
CA GLU A 789 -35.27 48.42 20.12
C GLU A 789 -34.21 49.24 20.87
N ARG A 790 -34.59 50.38 21.47
CA ARG A 790 -33.76 51.60 21.57
C ARG A 790 -33.83 52.26 22.96
N GLU A 791 -32.97 53.25 23.17
CA GLU A 791 -32.98 54.26 24.27
C GLU A 791 -32.30 53.87 25.61
N ARG A 792 -31.66 54.77 26.41
CA ARG A 792 -31.10 56.13 26.17
C ARG A 792 -30.09 56.54 27.29
N THR A 793 -29.35 57.63 27.04
CA THR A 793 -28.72 58.60 27.99
C THR A 793 -27.46 58.27 28.85
N SER A 794 -26.44 59.14 28.70
CA SER A 794 -25.43 59.66 29.68
C SER A 794 -24.41 58.71 30.37
N THR A 795 -23.11 59.06 30.56
CA THR A 795 -22.28 60.22 30.14
C THR A 795 -20.76 59.94 30.32
N MET A 796 -19.92 60.40 29.36
CA MET A 796 -18.45 60.64 29.44
C MET A 796 -17.51 59.45 29.82
N ASP A 797 -16.25 59.36 29.38
CA ASP A 797 -15.40 60.32 28.65
C ASP A 797 -14.35 59.65 27.71
N CYS A 798 -13.91 60.41 26.70
CA CYS A 798 -12.64 60.39 25.94
C CYS A 798 -12.00 59.14 25.25
N LYS A 799 -11.53 59.41 24.01
CA LYS A 799 -10.34 58.85 23.29
C LYS A 799 -10.41 57.48 22.57
N ARG A 800 -11.18 57.50 21.48
CA ARG A 800 -10.85 56.97 20.13
C ARG A 800 -9.38 56.54 19.90
N LEU A 801 -9.15 55.31 19.40
CA LEU A 801 -8.68 55.05 18.02
C LEU A 801 -8.67 53.55 17.67
N SER A 802 -8.75 53.24 16.37
CA SER A 802 -8.87 51.88 15.83
C SER A 802 -7.53 51.33 15.32
N LYS A 803 -7.35 50.01 15.43
CA LYS A 803 -6.42 49.24 14.58
C LYS A 803 -7.09 47.97 14.07
N LYS A 804 -7.12 47.81 12.74
CA LYS A 804 -7.26 46.49 12.10
C LYS A 804 -6.04 45.64 12.45
N GLN A 805 -6.23 44.32 12.53
CA GLN A 805 -5.12 43.37 12.57
C GLN A 805 -5.18 42.51 11.31
N GLU A 806 -4.25 42.74 10.40
CA GLU A 806 -4.17 42.03 9.11
C GLU A 806 -3.34 40.75 9.25
N PHE A 807 -3.69 39.75 8.44
CA PHE A 807 -2.89 38.54 8.29
C PHE A 807 -1.51 38.88 7.71
N ARG A 808 -0.45 38.31 8.29
CA ARG A 808 0.87 38.25 7.67
C ARG A 808 1.33 36.80 7.55
N SER A 809 1.95 36.49 6.41
CA SER A 809 2.59 35.21 6.12
C SER A 809 4.10 35.39 6.23
N ASP A 810 4.69 35.01 7.36
CA ASP A 810 6.10 35.29 7.62
C ASP A 810 7.03 34.28 6.93
N THR A 811 7.70 34.72 5.87
CA THR A 811 8.90 34.09 5.32
C THR A 811 10.14 34.76 5.90
N ASN A 812 10.77 34.14 6.90
CA ASN A 812 11.99 34.66 7.50
C ASN A 812 13.16 34.62 6.50
N LEU A 813 13.84 35.75 6.34
CA LEU A 813 15.17 35.83 5.71
C LEU A 813 16.24 35.66 6.80
N ALA A 814 17.33 35.01 6.46
CA ALA A 814 18.54 34.94 7.28
C ALA A 814 19.73 35.32 6.40
N GLU A 815 20.51 36.32 6.82
CA GLU A 815 21.71 36.78 6.14
C GLU A 815 22.95 36.07 6.72
N PRO A 816 23.91 35.63 5.89
CA PRO A 816 25.23 35.23 6.36
C PRO A 816 26.12 36.46 6.51
N ASN A 817 26.97 36.48 7.55
CA ASN A 817 28.05 37.46 7.68
C ASN A 817 29.34 36.72 8.06
N GLU A 818 30.35 36.82 7.21
CA GLU A 818 31.72 36.44 7.53
C GLU A 818 32.47 37.63 8.12
N SER A 819 33.30 37.41 9.15
CA SER A 819 34.48 38.24 9.46
C SER A 819 35.33 37.58 10.54
N THR A 820 36.59 38.01 10.64
CA THR A 820 37.67 37.11 11.02
C THR A 820 38.51 37.65 12.19
N VAL A 821 38.61 36.85 13.26
CA VAL A 821 39.75 36.77 14.21
C VAL A 821 40.01 37.94 15.20
N SER A 822 40.58 37.53 16.36
CA SER A 822 41.38 38.27 17.36
C SER A 822 40.72 38.93 18.57
N LEU A 823 40.90 38.24 19.71
CA LEU A 823 41.54 38.74 20.95
C LEU A 823 41.18 40.16 21.44
N THR A 824 40.39 40.24 22.51
CA THR A 824 40.87 40.72 23.83
C THR A 824 39.79 40.51 24.90
N SER A 825 40.19 40.09 26.11
CA SER A 825 39.32 40.14 27.28
C SER A 825 40.15 40.46 28.53
N ALA A 826 39.76 41.54 29.20
CA ALA A 826 40.34 41.95 30.47
C ALA A 826 39.22 42.44 31.39
N ASN A 827 39.24 41.93 32.63
CA ASN A 827 38.89 42.56 33.92
C ASN A 827 37.68 43.53 34.03
N SER A 828 36.90 43.55 35.12
CA SER A 828 36.67 42.64 36.27
C SER A 828 35.73 43.36 37.25
N ARG A 829 34.89 42.65 38.03
CA ARG A 829 34.29 42.99 39.35
C ARG A 829 33.16 41.99 39.66
N SER A 830 33.27 41.05 40.62
CA SER A 830 33.21 41.17 42.11
C SER A 830 31.77 41.17 42.66
N LEU A 831 31.36 40.41 43.70
CA LEU A 831 31.94 39.34 44.55
C LEU A 831 30.76 38.50 45.18
N PRO A 832 30.99 37.38 45.92
CA PRO A 832 29.96 36.33 46.15
C PRO A 832 29.52 36.04 47.60
N ALA A 833 28.55 35.12 47.74
CA ALA A 833 28.35 34.18 48.87
C ALA A 833 27.82 32.83 48.25
N ILE A 834 28.35 31.62 48.51
CA ILE A 834 28.50 30.84 49.77
C ILE A 834 27.12 30.39 50.30
N THR A 835 26.69 29.12 50.35
CA THR A 835 27.20 27.75 49.98
C THR A 835 25.97 26.85 49.67
N GLY A 836 25.93 25.53 49.37
CA GLY A 836 26.80 24.33 49.27
C GLY A 836 25.83 23.13 48.98
N LEU A 837 26.12 21.96 48.39
CA LEU A 837 27.22 20.97 48.33
C LEU A 837 27.43 20.13 49.61
N SER A 838 27.52 18.78 49.58
CA SER A 838 27.59 17.82 48.44
C SER A 838 27.09 16.39 48.79
N LEU A 839 26.89 15.52 47.78
CA LEU A 839 26.97 14.06 47.95
C LEU A 839 28.42 13.60 48.16
N ALA A 840 28.60 12.44 48.80
CA ALA A 840 29.75 11.53 48.63
C ALA A 840 29.35 10.09 49.03
N VAL A 841 30.21 9.10 48.71
CA VAL A 841 29.95 7.66 48.84
C VAL A 841 31.12 6.99 49.61
N VAL A 842 30.92 5.72 50.03
CA VAL A 842 31.91 4.68 50.38
C VAL A 842 32.10 4.38 51.89
N GLY A 843 31.60 3.19 52.28
CA GLY A 843 32.42 2.11 52.83
C GLY A 843 32.90 2.18 54.28
N GLY A 844 32.41 1.25 55.11
CA GLY A 844 32.96 0.94 56.43
C GLY A 844 32.12 -0.13 57.13
N THR A 845 32.72 -1.29 57.41
CA THR A 845 32.08 -2.39 58.14
C THR A 845 32.42 -2.33 59.63
N GLU A 846 31.43 -2.55 60.51
CA GLU A 846 31.62 -3.37 61.71
C GLU A 846 30.25 -3.82 62.30
N GLU A 847 30.29 -4.60 63.39
CA GLU A 847 29.27 -5.61 63.71
C GLU A 847 28.33 -5.26 64.89
N VAL A 848 27.59 -6.31 65.31
CA VAL A 848 26.90 -6.54 66.60
C VAL A 848 25.38 -6.30 66.64
N GLU A 849 24.70 -7.29 67.21
CA GLU A 849 23.25 -7.50 67.26
C GLU A 849 22.52 -6.68 68.36
N ILE A 850 21.35 -7.19 68.78
CA ILE A 850 20.46 -6.80 69.90
C ILE A 850 19.33 -5.87 69.42
N SER A 851 18.03 -6.23 69.51
CA SER A 851 17.38 -7.36 70.21
C SER A 851 16.13 -7.91 69.48
N ARG A 852 15.78 -9.17 69.79
CA ARG A 852 14.57 -9.87 69.31
C ARG A 852 13.35 -9.57 70.20
N SER A 853 12.15 -9.53 69.61
CA SER A 853 10.94 -10.05 70.27
C SER A 853 9.90 -10.54 69.25
N ARG A 854 9.15 -11.60 69.57
CA ARG A 854 8.16 -12.27 68.70
C ARG A 854 6.73 -11.79 68.98
N ARG A 855 5.87 -11.81 67.96
CA ARG A 855 4.52 -12.44 67.89
C ARG A 855 3.92 -12.11 66.52
N ASP A 856 3.68 -13.09 65.65
CA ASP A 856 2.59 -14.09 65.66
C ASP A 856 1.23 -13.59 65.13
N SER A 857 1.03 -13.89 63.84
CA SER A 857 -0.03 -14.81 63.39
C SER A 857 -1.50 -14.49 63.76
N LYS A 858 -2.25 -13.95 62.78
CA LYS A 858 -3.56 -14.52 62.41
C LYS A 858 -4.06 -14.12 61.01
N SER A 859 -4.87 -15.00 60.45
CA SER A 859 -5.42 -14.97 59.09
C SER A 859 -6.81 -14.33 59.00
N MET A 860 -7.13 -13.73 57.85
CA MET A 860 -8.49 -13.70 57.30
C MET A 860 -8.45 -13.93 55.78
N SER A 861 -9.59 -14.28 55.19
CA SER A 861 -9.68 -14.99 53.91
C SER A 861 -10.77 -14.44 52.98
N VAL A 862 -10.61 -14.66 51.67
CA VAL A 862 -11.65 -14.53 50.63
C VAL A 862 -12.21 -13.11 50.41
N CYS A 863 -11.80 -12.47 49.31
CA CYS A 863 -12.58 -12.48 48.07
C CYS A 863 -11.68 -12.01 46.91
N GLY A 864 -12.07 -12.22 45.65
CA GLY A 864 -11.28 -11.76 44.50
C GLY A 864 -12.16 -11.35 43.32
N THR A 865 -11.62 -10.56 42.39
CA THR A 865 -11.90 -10.50 40.94
C THR A 865 -11.23 -9.26 40.32
N ALA A 866 -10.33 -9.46 39.35
CA ALA A 866 -9.90 -8.43 38.38
C ALA A 866 -9.09 -9.07 37.24
N ASP A 867 -9.73 -9.89 36.41
CA ASP A 867 -9.09 -10.52 35.25
C ASP A 867 -8.99 -9.54 34.07
N ARG A 868 -7.82 -9.49 33.38
CA ARG A 868 -7.57 -8.79 32.10
C ARG A 868 -6.13 -8.99 31.58
N THR A 869 -5.84 -10.18 31.03
CA THR A 869 -4.73 -10.37 30.07
C THR A 869 -5.27 -10.83 28.72
N ALA A 870 -4.74 -10.30 27.62
CA ALA A 870 -5.32 -10.49 26.28
C ALA A 870 -5.03 -11.88 25.67
N ASP A 871 -6.06 -12.44 25.02
CA ASP A 871 -6.10 -13.78 24.43
C ASP A 871 -5.21 -13.91 23.17
N ARG A 872 -4.02 -14.52 23.31
CA ARG A 872 -3.15 -14.92 22.17
C ARG A 872 -3.60 -16.27 21.62
N ARG A 873 -4.45 -16.24 20.59
CA ARG A 873 -4.96 -17.46 19.91
C ARG A 873 -3.95 -18.06 18.94
N SER A 874 -3.17 -19.03 19.40
CA SER A 874 -2.50 -19.99 18.50
C SER A 874 -3.51 -21.05 18.03
N ARG A 875 -3.94 -20.94 16.77
CA ARG A 875 -4.49 -22.04 15.97
C ARG A 875 -3.58 -22.17 14.74
N GLY A 876 -3.11 -23.33 14.32
CA GLY A 876 -3.54 -24.69 14.66
C GLY A 876 -3.93 -25.44 13.40
N VAL A 877 -2.95 -25.69 12.51
CA VAL A 877 -3.18 -26.20 11.13
C VAL A 877 -2.17 -27.30 10.77
N ILE A 878 -2.29 -28.46 11.42
CA ILE A 878 -1.81 -29.75 10.87
C ILE A 878 -2.85 -30.82 11.21
N ASN A 879 -3.58 -31.30 10.19
CA ASN A 879 -4.14 -32.66 10.05
C ASN A 879 -5.16 -32.71 8.92
N LEU A 880 -4.70 -32.84 7.67
CA LEU A 880 -5.58 -33.22 6.53
C LEU A 880 -4.85 -33.87 5.34
N LEU A 881 -3.81 -34.66 5.63
CA LEU A 881 -3.26 -35.67 4.71
C LEU A 881 -3.30 -37.04 5.41
N PHE A 882 -3.16 -38.12 4.63
CA PHE A 882 -3.37 -39.53 5.01
C PHE A 882 -4.83 -39.93 5.32
N LYS A 883 -5.58 -40.23 4.25
CA LYS A 883 -6.69 -41.20 4.27
C LYS A 883 -6.49 -42.26 3.18
N SER A 884 -5.53 -43.15 3.38
CA SER A 884 -5.36 -44.37 2.58
C SER A 884 -6.48 -45.37 2.91
N LYS A 885 -7.32 -45.71 1.93
CA LYS A 885 -8.35 -46.76 2.08
C LYS A 885 -7.73 -48.14 1.87
N VAL A 886 -7.36 -48.83 2.95
CA VAL A 886 -7.08 -50.27 2.90
C VAL A 886 -8.39 -51.02 2.65
N LYS A 887 -8.49 -51.73 1.51
CA LYS A 887 -9.53 -52.75 1.29
C LYS A 887 -8.99 -54.10 1.74
N VAL A 888 -9.55 -54.66 2.81
CA VAL A 888 -9.30 -56.06 3.19
C VAL A 888 -10.08 -56.97 2.22
N ALA A 889 -9.39 -57.94 1.62
CA ALA A 889 -10.01 -58.93 0.74
C ALA A 889 -10.37 -60.20 1.55
N GLY A 890 -11.66 -60.55 1.54
CA GLY A 890 -12.15 -61.84 2.04
C GLY A 890 -12.42 -62.81 0.89
N ALA A 891 -12.04 -64.08 1.07
CA ALA A 891 -12.23 -65.16 0.11
C ALA A 891 -12.77 -66.42 0.83
N PRO A 892 -13.17 -67.49 0.12
CA PRO A 892 -14.00 -67.51 -1.10
C PRO A 892 -15.17 -68.53 -0.96
N ARG A 893 -16.15 -68.54 -1.88
CA ARG A 893 -16.86 -69.78 -2.27
C ARG A 893 -17.71 -69.69 -3.55
N GLN A 894 -17.37 -70.57 -4.50
CA GLN A 894 -18.22 -71.35 -5.42
C GLN A 894 -19.55 -70.75 -5.96
N ALA A 895 -19.47 -70.34 -7.23
CA ALA A 895 -20.31 -70.75 -8.37
C ALA A 895 -21.70 -71.41 -8.16
N VAL A 896 -22.67 -70.97 -8.98
CA VAL A 896 -23.51 -71.82 -9.86
C VAL A 896 -24.28 -70.94 -10.87
N ILE A 897 -24.28 -71.36 -12.15
CA ILE A 897 -25.31 -71.26 -13.23
C ILE A 897 -26.28 -70.05 -13.16
N GLN A 898 -26.46 -69.22 -14.20
CA GLN A 898 -26.51 -69.53 -15.64
C GLN A 898 -25.90 -68.46 -16.53
#